data_AF-S2JPW6-F1
#
_entry.id   AF-S2JPW6-F1
#
_cell.length_a   1.000
_cell.length_b   1.000
_cell.length_c   1.000
_cell.angle_alpha   90.00
_cell.angle_beta   90.00
_cell.angle_gamma   90.00
#
_symmetry.space_group_name_H-M   'P 1'
#
loop_
_entity.id
_entity.type
_entity.pdbx_description
1 polymer ?
#
loop_
_entity_poly.entity_id
_entity_poly.type
_entity_poly.pdbx_seq_one_letter_code
_entity_poly.pdbx_strand_id
1 'polypeptide(L)'
;MSGYDMNNDKNNAITIIQEAEEEILDDEAGSEVVEVLPEVAKAKEETAATAVTEATFKSTSVALIEKLLQFSTPRLDSKIVNVLFLEGMMDIFMTHVSRLDLEQEKVDLETCDFETKLMYSKHKRNFDDMDALKRSYHAMEFLSGTTANHLWVQNAKFYDIVNHLFEMFLPNSHGNFNHFFKIFQHLVRRHPCDMLDFVIIRDNASIIFNYMLPYLTESSVMDSILSLIFVRDINPETKQDREKSHERLYQLGFLEWIVSKMQMKEHPEYVEAAQEFFLRVIEEASQVDNGDVLFKALKEEKGAEIIQVLVKQVINNPPSEERERTINIIKLLVKSGMLTTRASSLSQPVQGPLYYISLRSQDLLVKHIPDFCSLFVNDRQSINTKIAPLTTSDMDLLDIIYQTLYNANEKTQMLASTPTAFWKILVNSFFEKSSSNIYHTLFYRIVCLTLAINYEPTLIVLVRKQSLITRLIDEYQDKKRITETRGFILLILNQLRLMADARHSDLISRIISVHPRYQEFLPTLRKDTLAQTEPIYAWKLEACPRPPAHLGPTPPIQAVHFSPYSGTLPLMSNANDNDDASGIDLGSDFAFCLGFKETEKGTETPYEYLSRRNSDYSSSQSTNEGFPMDIIWGESLTANDEDDSDGSSKSKSNKKKRR
;
A
#
# COMPACT_ATOMS: atom_id res chain seq x y z
N MET A 1 -61.56 -7.52 19.63
CA MET A 1 -62.39 -6.41 19.14
C MET A 1 -61.69 -5.88 17.90
N SER A 2 -62.11 -6.33 16.72
CA SER A 2 -62.95 -5.56 15.78
C SER A 2 -62.15 -4.42 15.13
N GLY A 3 -61.71 -4.47 13.88
CA GLY A 3 -62.02 -5.40 12.78
C GLY A 3 -63.05 -4.80 11.81
N TYR A 4 -62.68 -4.73 10.52
CA TYR A 4 -63.58 -4.77 9.37
C TYR A 4 -62.77 -5.07 8.09
N ASP A 5 -63.20 -6.12 7.37
CA ASP A 5 -62.70 -6.50 6.04
C ASP A 5 -63.29 -5.61 4.93
N MET A 6 -62.67 -5.62 3.73
CA MET A 6 -63.35 -6.18 2.54
C MET A 6 -62.38 -6.48 1.37
N ASN A 7 -62.82 -7.41 0.51
CA ASN A 7 -62.08 -8.04 -0.59
C ASN A 7 -62.25 -7.33 -1.95
N ASN A 8 -61.53 -7.87 -2.95
CA ASN A 8 -61.76 -7.77 -4.41
C ASN A 8 -61.44 -6.42 -5.06
N ASP A 9 -60.77 -6.34 -6.23
CA ASP A 9 -60.95 -7.19 -7.41
C ASP A 9 -59.66 -7.57 -8.16
N LYS A 10 -59.76 -8.66 -8.93
CA LYS A 10 -58.86 -9.01 -10.04
C LYS A 10 -59.48 -8.58 -11.37
N ASN A 11 -58.65 -8.50 -12.42
CA ASN A 11 -59.01 -8.37 -13.83
C ASN A 11 -59.53 -6.98 -14.27
N ASN A 12 -58.63 -6.15 -14.82
CA ASN A 12 -58.92 -5.25 -15.95
C ASN A 12 -57.64 -4.63 -16.52
N ALA A 13 -56.94 -5.36 -17.40
CA ALA A 13 -55.84 -4.83 -18.24
C ALA A 13 -55.52 -5.75 -19.45
N ILE A 14 -56.49 -6.52 -19.96
CA ILE A 14 -56.35 -7.31 -21.20
C ILE A 14 -57.67 -7.25 -21.98
N THR A 15 -57.88 -6.16 -22.72
CA THR A 15 -58.81 -5.98 -23.85
C THR A 15 -58.65 -4.55 -24.38
N ILE A 16 -59.09 -4.26 -25.61
CA ILE A 16 -58.76 -3.03 -26.39
C ILE A 16 -57.27 -3.04 -26.79
N ILE A 17 -56.84 -3.75 -27.84
CA ILE A 17 -57.11 -3.44 -29.27
C ILE A 17 -57.24 -4.76 -30.05
N GLN A 18 -58.47 -5.15 -30.36
CA GLN A 18 -58.85 -6.18 -31.33
C GLN A 18 -60.32 -5.91 -31.71
N GLU A 19 -60.55 -5.01 -32.66
CA GLU A 19 -61.87 -4.68 -33.20
C GLU A 19 -61.69 -3.82 -34.47
N ALA A 20 -61.45 -4.47 -35.62
CA ALA A 20 -61.60 -3.92 -36.98
C ALA A 20 -61.27 -4.96 -38.09
N GLU A 21 -61.94 -6.11 -38.10
CA GLU A 21 -62.03 -6.95 -39.32
C GLU A 21 -63.50 -7.39 -39.54
N GLU A 22 -63.84 -7.57 -40.82
CA GLU A 22 -65.11 -8.07 -41.38
C GLU A 22 -66.39 -7.21 -41.23
N GLU A 23 -66.66 -6.39 -42.26
CA GLU A 23 -67.86 -6.58 -43.12
C GLU A 23 -67.75 -5.75 -44.41
N ILE A 24 -67.91 -6.41 -45.58
CA ILE A 24 -68.70 -6.01 -46.76
C ILE A 24 -68.49 -7.08 -47.86
N LEU A 25 -69.60 -7.53 -48.45
CA LEU A 25 -69.69 -8.57 -49.48
C LEU A 25 -69.77 -7.99 -50.91
N ASP A 26 -69.50 -8.87 -51.88
CA ASP A 26 -69.93 -8.86 -53.29
C ASP A 26 -69.58 -7.65 -54.20
N ASP A 27 -68.76 -7.86 -55.25
CA ASP A 27 -69.30 -8.22 -56.58
C ASP A 27 -68.26 -8.52 -57.69
N GLU A 28 -68.71 -9.34 -58.64
CA GLU A 28 -68.30 -9.60 -60.03
C GLU A 28 -66.85 -9.37 -60.60
N ALA A 29 -66.27 -10.49 -61.06
CA ALA A 29 -65.69 -10.74 -62.39
C ALA A 29 -64.85 -9.66 -63.13
N GLY A 30 -63.55 -9.94 -63.30
CA GLY A 30 -62.72 -9.29 -64.33
C GLY A 30 -61.35 -9.95 -64.48
N SER A 31 -61.08 -10.56 -65.64
CA SER A 31 -59.74 -11.05 -65.99
C SER A 31 -58.94 -9.92 -66.62
N GLU A 32 -57.80 -9.56 -66.03
CA GLU A 32 -56.72 -8.91 -66.78
C GLU A 32 -55.35 -9.21 -66.17
N VAL A 33 -54.42 -9.61 -67.05
CA VAL A 33 -53.02 -9.87 -66.66
C VAL A 33 -52.28 -8.54 -66.71
N VAL A 34 -51.78 -8.06 -65.57
CA VAL A 34 -50.91 -6.87 -65.49
C VAL A 34 -49.55 -7.28 -64.93
N GLU A 35 -48.55 -7.25 -65.81
CA GLU A 35 -47.16 -7.67 -65.56
C GLU A 35 -46.29 -6.47 -65.14
N VAL A 36 -46.14 -6.23 -63.83
CA VAL A 36 -45.35 -5.14 -63.20
C VAL A 36 -44.93 -5.58 -61.78
N LEU A 37 -43.71 -5.38 -61.25
CA LEU A 37 -42.33 -5.20 -61.77
C LEU A 37 -41.35 -5.79 -60.71
N PRO A 38 -40.11 -6.21 -61.06
CA PRO A 38 -39.27 -7.07 -60.21
C PRO A 38 -38.42 -6.34 -59.14
N GLU A 39 -38.92 -5.28 -58.50
CA GLU A 39 -38.13 -4.50 -57.53
C GLU A 39 -38.07 -5.11 -56.13
N VAL A 40 -39.16 -5.71 -55.63
CA VAL A 40 -39.21 -6.28 -54.26
C VAL A 40 -38.37 -7.57 -54.15
N ALA A 41 -38.27 -8.34 -55.25
CA ALA A 41 -37.36 -9.48 -55.33
C ALA A 41 -35.89 -9.03 -55.36
N LYS A 42 -35.56 -8.03 -56.19
CA LYS A 42 -34.22 -7.43 -56.23
C LYS A 42 -33.77 -6.86 -54.90
N ALA A 43 -34.62 -6.15 -54.15
CA ALA A 43 -34.22 -5.60 -52.85
C ALA A 43 -33.84 -6.70 -51.82
N LYS A 44 -34.50 -7.87 -51.87
CA LYS A 44 -34.16 -9.05 -51.06
C LYS A 44 -32.94 -9.80 -51.60
N GLU A 45 -32.78 -9.93 -52.91
CA GLU A 45 -31.59 -10.53 -53.51
C GLU A 45 -30.35 -9.66 -53.35
N GLU A 46 -30.48 -8.33 -53.39
CA GLU A 46 -29.38 -7.38 -53.14
C GLU A 46 -28.99 -7.39 -51.67
N THR A 47 -29.92 -7.32 -50.70
CA THR A 47 -29.56 -7.45 -49.27
C THR A 47 -28.98 -8.82 -48.94
N ALA A 48 -29.48 -9.91 -49.52
CA ALA A 48 -28.89 -11.24 -49.37
C ALA A 48 -27.51 -11.34 -50.04
N ALA A 49 -27.33 -10.78 -51.24
CA ALA A 49 -26.04 -10.78 -51.94
C ALA A 49 -25.01 -9.91 -51.24
N THR A 50 -25.39 -8.76 -50.66
CA THR A 50 -24.51 -7.92 -49.83
C THR A 50 -24.12 -8.65 -48.55
N ALA A 51 -25.06 -9.30 -47.86
CA ALA A 51 -24.74 -10.12 -46.68
C ALA A 51 -23.83 -11.31 -47.02
N VAL A 52 -23.99 -11.94 -48.20
CA VAL A 52 -23.14 -13.04 -48.67
C VAL A 52 -21.74 -12.55 -49.10
N THR A 53 -21.62 -11.39 -49.75
CA THR A 53 -20.31 -10.79 -50.07
C THR A 53 -19.58 -10.29 -48.83
N GLU A 54 -20.30 -9.76 -47.84
CA GLU A 54 -19.75 -9.34 -46.55
C GLU A 54 -19.29 -10.56 -45.71
N ALA A 55 -20.08 -11.64 -45.67
CA ALA A 55 -19.70 -12.88 -45.00
C ALA A 55 -18.49 -13.58 -45.67
N THR A 56 -18.41 -13.57 -47.00
CA THR A 56 -17.24 -14.14 -47.73
C THR A 56 -16.00 -13.26 -47.61
N PHE A 57 -16.16 -11.93 -47.56
CA PHE A 57 -15.08 -11.00 -47.22
C PHE A 57 -14.55 -11.28 -45.81
N LYS A 58 -15.44 -11.33 -44.80
CA LYS A 58 -15.10 -11.64 -43.40
C LYS A 58 -14.38 -12.98 -43.26
N SER A 59 -14.87 -14.04 -43.90
CA SER A 59 -14.21 -15.36 -43.91
C SER A 59 -12.81 -15.33 -44.53
N THR A 60 -12.63 -14.61 -45.65
CA THR A 60 -11.33 -14.46 -46.30
C THR A 60 -10.35 -13.67 -45.43
N SER A 61 -10.84 -12.62 -44.78
CA SER A 61 -10.10 -11.78 -43.84
C SER A 61 -9.66 -12.51 -42.57
N VAL A 62 -10.53 -13.35 -41.98
CA VAL A 62 -10.16 -14.25 -40.88
C VAL A 62 -9.03 -15.18 -41.31
N ALA A 63 -9.17 -15.88 -42.45
CA ALA A 63 -8.14 -16.81 -42.93
C ALA A 63 -6.79 -16.12 -43.26
N LEU A 64 -6.80 -14.83 -43.61
CA LEU A 64 -5.59 -14.03 -43.82
C LEU A 64 -4.89 -13.73 -42.48
N ILE A 65 -5.64 -13.26 -41.48
CA ILE A 65 -5.10 -12.94 -40.15
C ILE A 65 -4.62 -14.22 -39.44
N GLU A 66 -5.34 -15.33 -39.55
CA GLU A 66 -4.91 -16.61 -38.99
C GLU A 66 -3.57 -17.07 -39.57
N LYS A 67 -3.40 -17.01 -40.90
CA LYS A 67 -2.12 -17.34 -41.55
C LYS A 67 -0.99 -16.41 -41.12
N LEU A 68 -1.27 -15.12 -40.97
CA LEU A 68 -0.30 -14.15 -40.44
C LEU A 68 0.16 -14.55 -39.03
N LEU A 69 -0.77 -14.89 -38.14
CA LEU A 69 -0.48 -15.26 -36.76
C LEU A 69 0.06 -16.69 -36.60
N GLN A 70 0.00 -17.54 -37.63
CA GLN A 70 0.59 -18.89 -37.62
C GLN A 70 2.10 -18.90 -37.96
N PHE A 71 2.63 -17.86 -38.62
CA PHE A 71 4.06 -17.74 -38.92
C PHE A 71 4.92 -17.84 -37.66
N SER A 72 6.12 -18.43 -37.78
CA SER A 72 7.05 -18.59 -36.65
C SER A 72 7.57 -17.27 -36.08
N THR A 73 7.65 -16.23 -36.92
CA THR A 73 8.03 -14.86 -36.55
C THR A 73 7.17 -13.87 -37.34
N PRO A 74 5.94 -13.57 -36.91
CA PRO A 74 5.11 -12.56 -37.58
C PRO A 74 5.81 -11.20 -37.46
N ARG A 75 5.96 -10.51 -38.59
CA ARG A 75 6.57 -9.19 -38.67
C ARG A 75 5.58 -8.20 -39.24
N LEU A 76 5.41 -7.07 -38.57
CA LEU A 76 4.56 -6.00 -39.06
C LEU A 76 5.27 -5.15 -40.12
N ASP A 77 5.03 -5.47 -41.39
CA ASP A 77 5.41 -4.64 -42.52
C ASP A 77 4.30 -3.59 -42.85
N SER A 78 4.60 -2.65 -43.74
CA SER A 78 3.64 -1.60 -44.11
C SER A 78 2.40 -2.12 -44.84
N LYS A 79 2.42 -3.33 -45.40
CA LYS A 79 1.24 -3.93 -46.05
C LYS A 79 0.28 -4.48 -45.01
N ILE A 80 0.79 -5.16 -43.99
CA ILE A 80 -0.01 -5.67 -42.88
C ILE A 80 -0.61 -4.52 -42.06
N VAL A 81 0.13 -3.42 -41.86
CA VAL A 81 -0.43 -2.18 -41.27
C VAL A 81 -1.66 -1.70 -42.05
N ASN A 82 -1.55 -1.56 -43.38
CA ASN A 82 -2.66 -1.11 -44.22
C ASN A 82 -3.86 -2.06 -44.17
N VAL A 83 -3.63 -3.38 -44.02
CA VAL A 83 -4.70 -4.37 -43.84
C VAL A 83 -5.41 -4.19 -42.51
N LEU A 84 -4.71 -3.95 -41.40
CA LEU A 84 -5.34 -3.72 -40.09
C LEU A 84 -6.09 -2.38 -39.98
N PHE A 85 -5.82 -1.43 -40.87
CA PHE A 85 -6.60 -0.20 -40.99
C PHE A 85 -7.87 -0.31 -41.84
N LEU A 86 -8.11 -1.45 -42.50
CA LEU A 86 -9.40 -1.71 -43.12
C LEU A 86 -10.48 -1.92 -42.03
N GLU A 87 -11.71 -1.56 -42.35
CA GLU A 87 -12.86 -1.68 -41.47
C GLU A 87 -13.09 -3.15 -41.03
N GLY A 88 -13.40 -3.36 -39.75
CA GLY A 88 -13.58 -4.69 -39.15
C GLY A 88 -12.32 -5.55 -38.97
N MET A 89 -11.18 -5.19 -39.58
CA MET A 89 -9.98 -6.04 -39.52
C MET A 89 -9.32 -6.07 -38.14
N MET A 90 -9.39 -4.96 -37.41
CA MET A 90 -8.88 -4.91 -36.03
C MET A 90 -9.73 -5.76 -35.08
N ASP A 91 -11.04 -5.76 -35.27
CA ASP A 91 -11.98 -6.55 -34.46
C ASP A 91 -11.70 -8.05 -34.68
N ILE A 92 -11.55 -8.48 -35.94
CA ILE A 92 -11.13 -9.85 -36.29
C ILE A 92 -9.79 -10.19 -35.64
N PHE A 93 -8.80 -9.29 -35.72
CA PHE A 93 -7.50 -9.50 -35.07
C PHE A 93 -7.63 -9.69 -33.55
N MET A 94 -8.46 -8.86 -32.90
CA MET A 94 -8.71 -8.95 -31.45
C MET A 94 -9.46 -10.22 -31.05
N THR A 95 -10.26 -10.85 -31.92
CA THR A 95 -10.87 -12.17 -31.61
C THR A 95 -9.83 -13.27 -31.33
N HIS A 96 -8.60 -13.16 -31.85
CA HIS A 96 -7.51 -14.09 -31.51
C HIS A 96 -6.88 -13.82 -30.14
N VAL A 97 -7.05 -12.61 -29.60
CA VAL A 97 -6.65 -12.23 -28.24
C VAL A 97 -7.75 -12.63 -27.25
N SER A 98 -9.00 -12.24 -27.51
CA SER A 98 -10.15 -12.52 -26.64
C SER A 98 -10.61 -13.98 -26.67
N ARG A 99 -10.43 -14.67 -27.81
CA ARG A 99 -10.82 -16.07 -28.06
C ARG A 99 -12.25 -16.34 -27.59
N LEU A 100 -13.20 -15.50 -28.00
CA LEU A 100 -14.61 -15.68 -27.68
C LEU A 100 -15.17 -16.92 -28.39
N ASP A 101 -15.87 -17.76 -27.63
CA ASP A 101 -16.76 -18.76 -28.18
C ASP A 101 -18.07 -18.10 -28.64
N LEU A 102 -18.29 -18.11 -29.96
CA LEU A 102 -19.47 -17.51 -30.60
C LEU A 102 -20.71 -18.43 -30.56
N GLU A 103 -20.57 -19.68 -30.13
CA GLU A 103 -21.70 -20.60 -29.94
C GLU A 103 -22.40 -20.39 -28.58
N GLN A 104 -21.75 -19.66 -27.66
CA GLN A 104 -22.29 -19.31 -26.35
C GLN A 104 -22.91 -17.91 -26.34
N GLU A 105 -24.02 -17.75 -25.62
CA GLU A 105 -24.73 -16.47 -25.48
C GLU A 105 -23.84 -15.42 -24.79
N LYS A 106 -23.79 -14.19 -25.34
CA LYS A 106 -23.05 -13.08 -24.72
C LYS A 106 -23.78 -12.63 -23.45
N VAL A 107 -23.20 -12.94 -22.29
CA VAL A 107 -23.69 -12.46 -21.00
C VAL A 107 -23.24 -11.02 -20.76
N ASP A 108 -24.19 -10.13 -20.46
CA ASP A 108 -23.89 -8.77 -20.01
C ASP A 108 -23.55 -8.76 -18.51
N LEU A 109 -22.25 -8.70 -18.22
CA LEU A 109 -21.74 -8.63 -16.85
C LEU A 109 -22.22 -7.40 -16.09
N GLU A 110 -22.61 -6.28 -16.72
CA GLU A 110 -23.06 -5.12 -15.95
C GLU A 110 -24.34 -5.40 -15.17
N THR A 111 -25.24 -6.22 -15.74
CA THR A 111 -26.50 -6.63 -15.11
C THR A 111 -26.35 -7.73 -14.05
N CYS A 112 -25.25 -8.49 -14.05
CA CYS A 112 -25.04 -9.60 -13.13
C CYS A 112 -24.74 -9.13 -11.70
N ASP A 113 -25.22 -9.89 -10.71
CA ASP A 113 -24.74 -9.75 -9.34
C ASP A 113 -23.27 -10.23 -9.18
N PHE A 114 -22.68 -9.95 -8.03
CA PHE A 114 -21.28 -10.25 -7.78
C PHE A 114 -20.99 -11.75 -7.65
N GLU A 115 -21.95 -12.54 -7.15
CA GLU A 115 -21.78 -13.99 -6.99
C GLU A 115 -21.76 -14.68 -8.36
N THR A 116 -22.65 -14.27 -9.27
CA THR A 116 -22.68 -14.72 -10.66
C THR A 116 -21.39 -14.33 -11.39
N LYS A 117 -20.90 -13.09 -11.20
CA LYS A 117 -19.60 -12.64 -11.72
C LYS A 117 -18.42 -13.51 -11.25
N LEU A 118 -18.44 -13.91 -9.97
CA LEU A 118 -17.39 -14.76 -9.39
C LEU A 118 -17.49 -16.22 -9.83
N MET A 119 -18.70 -16.72 -10.08
CA MET A 119 -18.90 -18.04 -10.71
C MET A 119 -18.37 -18.06 -12.14
N TYR A 120 -18.57 -16.98 -12.90
CA TYR A 120 -17.94 -16.82 -14.21
C TYR A 120 -16.42 -16.66 -14.12
N SER A 121 -15.87 -15.96 -13.12
CA SER A 121 -14.41 -15.80 -13.05
C SER A 121 -13.65 -17.10 -12.80
N LYS A 122 -14.33 -18.12 -12.27
CA LYS A 122 -13.82 -19.49 -12.09
C LYS A 122 -14.05 -20.42 -13.28
N HIS A 123 -14.56 -19.94 -14.42
CA HIS A 123 -14.76 -20.81 -15.59
C HIS A 123 -13.43 -21.37 -16.10
N LYS A 124 -13.43 -22.64 -16.54
CA LYS A 124 -12.20 -23.28 -17.05
C LYS A 124 -11.95 -22.82 -18.50
N ARG A 125 -10.90 -22.02 -18.69
CA ARG A 125 -10.44 -21.58 -20.02
C ARG A 125 -9.84 -22.74 -20.82
N ASN A 126 -10.14 -22.80 -22.11
CA ASN A 126 -9.60 -23.81 -23.01
C ASN A 126 -8.16 -23.47 -23.43
N PHE A 127 -7.19 -24.22 -22.91
CA PHE A 127 -5.77 -24.14 -23.28
C PHE A 127 -5.28 -25.34 -24.11
N ASP A 128 -6.16 -26.28 -24.45
CA ASP A 128 -5.80 -27.51 -25.16
C ASP A 128 -5.55 -27.23 -26.67
N ASP A 129 -6.19 -26.20 -27.23
CA ASP A 129 -5.86 -25.67 -28.56
C ASP A 129 -4.58 -24.83 -28.53
N MET A 130 -3.46 -25.53 -28.69
CA MET A 130 -2.11 -24.96 -28.79
C MET A 130 -1.94 -23.99 -29.97
N ASP A 131 -2.64 -24.20 -31.09
CA ASP A 131 -2.52 -23.34 -32.27
C ASP A 131 -3.24 -22.02 -32.06
N ALA A 132 -4.42 -22.01 -31.42
CA ALA A 132 -5.08 -20.76 -31.03
C ALA A 132 -4.33 -20.04 -29.91
N LEU A 133 -3.74 -20.77 -28.95
CA LEU A 133 -2.88 -20.18 -27.92
C LEU A 133 -1.64 -19.51 -28.56
N LYS A 134 -1.01 -20.16 -29.55
CA LYS A 134 0.09 -19.60 -30.33
C LYS A 134 -0.32 -18.37 -31.13
N ARG A 135 -1.49 -18.38 -31.78
CA ARG A 135 -2.05 -17.19 -32.47
C ARG A 135 -2.26 -16.03 -31.49
N SER A 136 -2.82 -16.31 -30.30
CA SER A 136 -3.01 -15.33 -29.23
C SER A 136 -1.69 -14.74 -28.71
N TYR A 137 -0.65 -15.58 -28.53
CA TYR A 137 0.69 -15.14 -28.14
C TYR A 137 1.30 -14.20 -29.20
N HIS A 138 1.20 -14.57 -30.47
CA HIS A 138 1.69 -13.74 -31.57
C HIS A 138 0.93 -12.42 -31.72
N ALA A 139 -0.39 -12.42 -31.48
CA ALA A 139 -1.19 -11.19 -31.45
C ALA A 139 -0.79 -10.28 -30.28
N MET A 140 -0.47 -10.85 -29.11
CA MET A 140 0.07 -10.11 -27.97
C MET A 140 1.45 -9.50 -28.26
N GLU A 141 2.39 -10.25 -28.86
CA GLU A 141 3.72 -9.73 -29.23
C GLU A 141 3.60 -8.55 -30.20
N PHE A 142 2.64 -8.61 -31.12
CA PHE A 142 2.34 -7.56 -32.08
C PHE A 142 1.77 -6.31 -31.39
N LEU A 143 0.75 -6.46 -30.53
CA LEU A 143 0.15 -5.35 -29.78
C LEU A 143 1.09 -4.74 -28.73
N SER A 144 2.08 -5.50 -28.26
CA SER A 144 3.12 -5.05 -27.33
C SER A 144 4.41 -4.60 -28.06
N GLY A 145 4.41 -4.60 -29.39
CA GLY A 145 5.58 -4.28 -30.21
C GLY A 145 5.95 -2.79 -30.15
N THR A 146 7.24 -2.48 -30.22
CA THR A 146 7.76 -1.11 -30.06
C THR A 146 8.26 -0.45 -31.35
N THR A 147 8.22 -1.15 -32.50
CA THR A 147 8.66 -0.56 -33.78
C THR A 147 7.60 0.40 -34.33
N ALA A 148 8.02 1.40 -35.12
CA ALA A 148 7.17 2.48 -35.63
C ALA A 148 5.82 2.02 -36.23
N ASN A 149 5.78 0.87 -36.92
CA ASN A 149 4.54 0.32 -37.47
C ASN A 149 3.58 -0.17 -36.38
N HIS A 150 4.08 -0.83 -35.34
CA HIS A 150 3.24 -1.31 -34.21
C HIS A 150 2.69 -0.11 -33.46
N LEU A 151 3.55 0.89 -33.22
CA LEU A 151 3.20 2.15 -32.58
C LEU A 151 2.13 2.93 -33.37
N TRP A 152 2.17 2.89 -34.70
CA TRP A 152 1.16 3.54 -35.55
C TRP A 152 -0.20 2.85 -35.44
N VAL A 153 -0.24 1.51 -35.50
CA VAL A 153 -1.48 0.73 -35.31
C VAL A 153 -2.03 0.95 -33.90
N GLN A 154 -1.20 0.83 -32.85
CA GLN A 154 -1.60 1.05 -31.46
C GLN A 154 -2.23 2.43 -31.25
N ASN A 155 -1.60 3.50 -31.75
CA ASN A 155 -2.12 4.86 -31.61
C ASN A 155 -3.44 5.07 -32.38
N ALA A 156 -3.52 4.61 -33.62
CA ALA A 156 -4.67 4.86 -34.49
C ALA A 156 -5.87 3.94 -34.21
N LYS A 157 -5.65 2.81 -33.53
CA LYS A 157 -6.67 1.82 -33.15
C LYS A 157 -6.81 1.64 -31.63
N PHE A 158 -6.35 2.61 -30.84
CA PHE A 158 -6.32 2.51 -29.37
C PHE A 158 -7.67 2.10 -28.76
N TYR A 159 -8.74 2.83 -29.05
CA TYR A 159 -10.07 2.56 -28.49
C TYR A 159 -10.62 1.19 -28.93
N ASP A 160 -10.45 0.83 -30.21
CA ASP A 160 -10.85 -0.48 -30.75
C ASP A 160 -10.11 -1.62 -30.03
N ILE A 161 -8.79 -1.48 -29.81
CA ILE A 161 -7.98 -2.45 -29.05
C ILE A 161 -8.47 -2.57 -27.61
N VAL A 162 -8.58 -1.45 -26.90
CA VAL A 162 -8.89 -1.44 -25.46
C VAL A 162 -10.30 -1.98 -25.20
N ASN A 163 -11.28 -1.62 -26.02
CA ASN A 163 -12.64 -2.13 -25.90
C ASN A 163 -12.70 -3.66 -26.05
N HIS A 164 -12.09 -4.22 -27.11
CA HIS A 164 -12.06 -5.67 -27.31
C HIS A 164 -11.13 -6.40 -26.32
N LEU A 165 -10.16 -5.71 -25.71
CA LEU A 165 -9.29 -6.30 -24.69
C LEU A 165 -10.09 -6.70 -23.43
N PHE A 166 -11.16 -5.99 -23.09
CA PHE A 166 -12.03 -6.36 -21.96
C PHE A 166 -13.03 -7.47 -22.27
N GLU A 167 -13.25 -7.83 -23.54
CA GLU A 167 -13.99 -9.06 -23.89
C GLU A 167 -13.30 -10.33 -23.32
N MET A 168 -12.01 -10.25 -22.97
CA MET A 168 -11.28 -11.34 -22.29
C MET A 168 -11.89 -11.76 -20.94
N PHE A 169 -12.70 -10.90 -20.31
CA PHE A 169 -13.39 -11.18 -19.04
C PHE A 169 -14.81 -11.75 -19.24
N LEU A 170 -15.30 -11.86 -20.47
CA LEU A 170 -16.62 -12.47 -20.71
C LEU A 170 -16.62 -13.99 -20.38
N PRO A 171 -17.76 -14.56 -19.97
CA PRO A 171 -17.82 -15.98 -19.57
C PRO A 171 -17.47 -16.97 -20.69
N ASN A 172 -17.73 -16.59 -21.94
CA ASN A 172 -17.41 -17.35 -23.15
C ASN A 172 -16.00 -17.08 -23.71
N SER A 173 -15.15 -16.32 -23.01
CA SER A 173 -13.77 -16.08 -23.44
C SER A 173 -12.83 -17.26 -23.13
N HIS A 174 -11.91 -17.56 -24.03
CA HIS A 174 -10.76 -18.44 -23.78
C HIS A 174 -9.42 -17.70 -23.85
N GLY A 175 -9.44 -16.36 -23.71
CA GLY A 175 -8.24 -15.52 -23.71
C GLY A 175 -7.31 -15.81 -22.52
N ASN A 176 -6.01 -15.62 -22.69
CA ASN A 176 -5.01 -15.87 -21.65
C ASN A 176 -4.70 -14.57 -20.86
N PHE A 177 -4.90 -14.55 -19.55
CA PHE A 177 -4.68 -13.33 -18.75
C PHE A 177 -3.22 -12.85 -18.71
N ASN A 178 -2.23 -13.71 -18.99
CA ASN A 178 -0.84 -13.27 -19.17
C ASN A 178 -0.66 -12.46 -20.46
N HIS A 179 -1.43 -12.81 -21.51
CA HIS A 179 -1.46 -12.02 -22.75
C HIS A 179 -2.18 -10.70 -22.53
N PHE A 180 -3.32 -10.72 -21.81
CA PHE A 180 -4.03 -9.51 -21.36
C PHE A 180 -3.07 -8.56 -20.65
N PHE A 181 -2.42 -9.03 -19.57
CA PHE A 181 -1.53 -8.23 -18.74
C PHE A 181 -0.40 -7.60 -19.55
N LYS A 182 0.24 -8.35 -20.46
CA LYS A 182 1.35 -7.80 -21.26
C LYS A 182 0.89 -6.71 -22.24
N ILE A 183 -0.27 -6.88 -22.89
CA ILE A 183 -0.87 -5.84 -23.74
C ILE A 183 -1.28 -4.62 -22.90
N PHE A 184 -2.04 -4.86 -21.83
CA PHE A 184 -2.56 -3.85 -20.92
C PHE A 184 -1.43 -3.00 -20.32
N GLN A 185 -0.39 -3.64 -19.78
CA GLN A 185 0.75 -2.96 -19.16
C GLN A 185 1.63 -2.21 -20.18
N HIS A 186 1.60 -2.60 -21.46
CA HIS A 186 2.22 -1.83 -22.55
C HIS A 186 1.39 -0.57 -22.86
N LEU A 187 0.07 -0.72 -22.99
CA LEU A 187 -0.85 0.41 -23.22
C LEU A 187 -0.82 1.41 -22.06
N VAL A 188 -0.87 0.97 -20.81
CA VAL A 188 -0.78 1.82 -19.61
C VAL A 188 0.52 2.63 -19.56
N ARG A 189 1.66 2.06 -19.98
CA ARG A 189 2.94 2.80 -20.03
C ARG A 189 3.00 3.84 -21.15
N ARG A 190 2.22 3.65 -22.22
CA ARG A 190 2.30 4.43 -23.46
C ARG A 190 1.21 5.51 -23.55
N HIS A 191 0.03 5.18 -23.07
CA HIS A 191 -1.21 5.96 -23.12
C HIS A 191 -1.84 6.03 -21.72
N PRO A 192 -1.11 6.52 -20.69
CA PRO A 192 -1.59 6.44 -19.31
C PRO A 192 -2.88 7.24 -19.10
N CYS A 193 -2.97 8.46 -19.65
CA CYS A 193 -4.16 9.30 -19.54
C CYS A 193 -5.37 8.66 -20.24
N ASP A 194 -5.21 8.18 -21.49
CA ASP A 194 -6.29 7.53 -22.23
C ASP A 194 -6.77 6.24 -21.52
N MET A 195 -5.86 5.46 -20.91
CA MET A 195 -6.20 4.26 -20.13
C MET A 195 -6.92 4.60 -18.82
N LEU A 196 -6.47 5.63 -18.08
CA LEU A 196 -7.14 6.10 -16.86
C LEU A 196 -8.55 6.62 -17.18
N ASP A 197 -8.68 7.42 -18.24
CA ASP A 197 -9.96 7.94 -18.69
C ASP A 197 -10.92 6.82 -19.10
N PHE A 198 -10.49 5.92 -19.98
CA PHE A 198 -11.33 4.83 -20.49
C PHE A 198 -11.76 3.84 -19.40
N VAL A 199 -10.88 3.49 -18.46
CA VAL A 199 -11.11 2.38 -17.51
C VAL A 199 -11.69 2.84 -16.16
N ILE A 200 -11.42 4.07 -15.73
CA ILE A 200 -11.80 4.58 -14.39
C ILE A 200 -12.71 5.80 -14.46
N ILE A 201 -12.38 6.81 -15.28
CA ILE A 201 -13.12 8.09 -15.26
C ILE A 201 -14.48 7.95 -15.98
N ARG A 202 -14.50 7.29 -17.13
CA ARG A 202 -15.73 6.96 -17.88
C ARG A 202 -16.57 5.91 -17.16
N ASP A 203 -17.87 5.93 -17.44
CA ASP A 203 -18.86 4.90 -17.11
C ASP A 203 -18.80 4.39 -15.66
N ASN A 204 -18.51 5.30 -14.72
CA ASN A 204 -18.44 5.01 -13.29
C ASN A 204 -17.46 3.87 -12.93
N ALA A 205 -16.35 3.75 -13.66
CA ALA A 205 -15.37 2.67 -13.53
C ALA A 205 -16.00 1.27 -13.65
N SER A 206 -17.05 1.10 -14.48
CA SER A 206 -17.75 -0.20 -14.62
C SER A 206 -16.79 -1.32 -15.02
N ILE A 207 -15.77 -1.03 -15.83
CA ILE A 207 -14.70 -1.96 -16.21
C ILE A 207 -13.95 -2.50 -14.98
N ILE A 208 -13.59 -1.64 -14.03
CA ILE A 208 -12.95 -2.06 -12.77
C ILE A 208 -13.89 -2.95 -11.96
N PHE A 209 -15.12 -2.51 -11.72
CA PHE A 209 -16.04 -3.19 -10.79
C PHE A 209 -16.74 -4.45 -11.35
N ASN A 210 -17.07 -4.47 -12.64
CA ASN A 210 -17.83 -5.54 -13.28
C ASN A 210 -16.95 -6.56 -14.02
N TYR A 211 -15.79 -6.14 -14.55
CA TYR A 211 -14.93 -7.00 -15.37
C TYR A 211 -13.65 -7.39 -14.64
N MET A 212 -12.88 -6.44 -14.09
CA MET A 212 -11.55 -6.76 -13.52
C MET A 212 -11.60 -7.29 -12.08
N LEU A 213 -12.32 -6.62 -11.16
CA LEU A 213 -12.34 -6.98 -9.75
C LEU A 213 -12.89 -8.39 -9.44
N PRO A 214 -13.89 -8.96 -10.15
CA PRO A 214 -14.30 -10.35 -9.95
C PRO A 214 -13.21 -11.38 -10.22
N TYR A 215 -12.14 -11.00 -10.92
CA TYR A 215 -11.00 -11.84 -11.30
C TYR A 215 -9.73 -11.60 -10.44
N LEU A 216 -9.84 -11.03 -9.24
CA LEU A 216 -8.68 -10.78 -8.35
C LEU A 216 -7.86 -12.03 -8.01
N THR A 217 -8.41 -13.24 -8.12
CA THR A 217 -7.67 -14.51 -7.96
C THR A 217 -6.61 -14.73 -9.04
N GLU A 218 -6.71 -14.06 -10.18
CA GLU A 218 -5.73 -14.09 -11.26
C GLU A 218 -4.68 -12.98 -11.05
N SER A 219 -3.44 -13.35 -10.69
CA SER A 219 -2.36 -12.38 -10.40
C SER A 219 -2.14 -11.37 -11.52
N SER A 220 -2.24 -11.82 -12.78
CA SER A 220 -2.14 -10.97 -13.98
C SER A 220 -3.18 -9.85 -14.02
N VAL A 221 -4.39 -10.10 -13.51
CA VAL A 221 -5.47 -9.10 -13.43
C VAL A 221 -5.24 -8.17 -12.25
N MET A 222 -4.86 -8.70 -11.09
CA MET A 222 -4.50 -7.90 -9.92
C MET A 222 -3.36 -6.91 -10.23
N ASP A 223 -2.28 -7.38 -10.87
CA ASP A 223 -1.16 -6.54 -11.29
C ASP A 223 -1.57 -5.52 -12.37
N SER A 224 -2.52 -5.85 -13.25
CA SER A 224 -3.09 -4.90 -14.20
C SER A 224 -3.79 -3.74 -13.47
N ILE A 225 -4.70 -4.04 -12.54
CA ILE A 225 -5.42 -3.03 -11.75
C ILE A 225 -4.43 -2.14 -10.98
N LEU A 226 -3.47 -2.73 -10.27
CA LEU A 226 -2.45 -1.98 -9.53
C LEU A 226 -1.61 -1.08 -10.46
N SER A 227 -1.19 -1.59 -11.61
CA SER A 227 -0.38 -0.83 -12.57
C SER A 227 -1.11 0.37 -13.18
N LEU A 228 -2.44 0.30 -13.29
CA LEU A 228 -3.29 1.40 -13.77
C LEU A 228 -3.59 2.42 -12.67
N ILE A 229 -4.03 1.98 -11.49
CA ILE A 229 -4.35 2.91 -10.39
C ILE A 229 -3.08 3.68 -9.97
N PHE A 230 -1.94 3.00 -9.89
CA PHE A 230 -0.68 3.55 -9.43
C PHE A 230 0.33 3.81 -10.56
N VAL A 231 -0.15 4.28 -11.72
CA VAL A 231 0.72 4.70 -12.84
C VAL A 231 1.82 5.63 -12.33
N ARG A 232 3.07 5.19 -12.44
CA ARG A 232 4.28 5.87 -11.92
C ARG A 232 4.84 6.93 -12.88
N ASP A 233 4.05 7.38 -13.84
CA ASP A 233 4.42 8.47 -14.74
C ASP A 233 4.52 9.80 -13.97
N ILE A 234 5.51 10.60 -14.38
CA ILE A 234 5.90 11.87 -13.77
C ILE A 234 5.23 13.05 -14.50
N ASN A 235 4.71 12.84 -15.72
CA ASN A 235 4.04 13.88 -16.50
C ASN A 235 2.88 14.54 -15.71
N PRO A 236 2.79 15.89 -15.67
CA PRO A 236 1.78 16.60 -14.88
C PRO A 236 0.33 16.22 -15.23
N GLU A 237 0.04 15.99 -16.52
CA GLU A 237 -1.27 15.55 -17.01
C GLU A 237 -1.64 14.18 -16.42
N THR A 238 -0.75 13.19 -16.52
CA THR A 238 -0.94 11.87 -15.91
C THR A 238 -1.11 11.94 -14.40
N LYS A 239 -0.38 12.82 -13.70
CA LYS A 239 -0.59 13.03 -12.25
C LYS A 239 -1.99 13.58 -11.95
N GLN A 240 -2.48 14.52 -12.76
CA GLN A 240 -3.80 15.11 -12.61
C GLN A 240 -4.91 14.08 -12.87
N ASP A 241 -4.79 13.27 -13.93
CA ASP A 241 -5.79 12.25 -14.27
C ASP A 241 -5.76 11.06 -13.31
N ARG A 242 -4.58 10.71 -12.76
CA ARG A 242 -4.47 9.75 -11.65
C ARG A 242 -5.18 10.26 -10.39
N GLU A 243 -5.04 11.55 -10.06
CA GLU A 243 -5.76 12.16 -8.94
C GLU A 243 -7.29 12.15 -9.15
N LYS A 244 -7.77 12.52 -10.35
CA LYS A 244 -9.20 12.38 -10.73
C LYS A 244 -9.68 10.93 -10.60
N SER A 245 -8.84 9.97 -10.99
CA SER A 245 -9.16 8.54 -10.93
C SER A 245 -9.24 8.03 -9.48
N HIS A 246 -8.32 8.45 -8.61
CA HIS A 246 -8.39 8.18 -7.17
C HIS A 246 -9.65 8.78 -6.54
N GLU A 247 -9.99 10.03 -6.90
CA GLU A 247 -11.20 10.71 -6.45
C GLU A 247 -12.47 9.98 -6.92
N ARG A 248 -12.51 9.51 -8.17
CA ARG A 248 -13.62 8.73 -8.72
C ARG A 248 -13.80 7.40 -7.97
N LEU A 249 -12.72 6.66 -7.73
CA LEU A 249 -12.76 5.40 -6.97
C LEU A 249 -13.21 5.62 -5.52
N TYR A 250 -12.75 6.69 -4.86
CA TYR A 250 -13.21 7.08 -3.53
C TYR A 250 -14.73 7.39 -3.52
N GLN A 251 -15.24 8.16 -4.49
CA GLN A 251 -16.68 8.46 -4.60
C GLN A 251 -17.55 7.21 -4.82
N LEU A 252 -17.00 6.19 -5.49
CA LEU A 252 -17.65 4.90 -5.72
C LEU A 252 -17.51 3.94 -4.53
N GLY A 253 -16.85 4.35 -3.44
CA GLY A 253 -16.68 3.55 -2.23
C GLY A 253 -15.74 2.35 -2.42
N PHE A 254 -14.69 2.51 -3.23
CA PHE A 254 -13.75 1.43 -3.58
C PHE A 254 -13.12 0.72 -2.37
N LEU A 255 -12.76 1.46 -1.31
CA LEU A 255 -12.20 0.85 -0.10
C LEU A 255 -13.26 0.10 0.71
N GLU A 256 -14.44 0.69 0.88
CA GLU A 256 -15.60 0.06 1.50
C GLU A 256 -15.99 -1.23 0.77
N TRP A 257 -15.93 -1.22 -0.57
CA TRP A 257 -16.16 -2.37 -1.41
C TRP A 257 -15.14 -3.48 -1.13
N ILE A 258 -13.83 -3.20 -1.17
CA ILE A 258 -12.77 -4.20 -0.89
C ILE A 258 -12.97 -4.80 0.50
N VAL A 259 -13.18 -3.95 1.51
CA VAL A 259 -13.37 -4.36 2.91
C VAL A 259 -14.65 -5.18 3.09
N SER A 260 -15.70 -4.92 2.33
CA SER A 260 -16.91 -5.77 2.29
C SER A 260 -16.63 -7.15 1.68
N LYS A 261 -15.81 -7.23 0.62
CA LYS A 261 -15.48 -8.51 -0.04
C LYS A 261 -14.56 -9.38 0.79
N MET A 262 -13.72 -8.78 1.63
CA MET A 262 -12.94 -9.50 2.64
C MET A 262 -13.81 -10.22 3.70
N GLN A 263 -15.12 -9.95 3.79
CA GLN A 263 -16.02 -10.60 4.76
C GLN A 263 -16.76 -11.84 4.22
N MET A 264 -16.63 -12.18 2.93
CA MET A 264 -17.42 -13.23 2.30
C MET A 264 -17.01 -14.64 2.76
N LYS A 265 -17.94 -15.41 3.34
CA LYS A 265 -17.63 -16.74 3.88
C LYS A 265 -17.68 -17.86 2.83
N GLU A 266 -18.45 -17.70 1.76
CA GLU A 266 -18.58 -18.76 0.73
C GLU A 266 -17.34 -18.92 -0.18
N HIS A 267 -16.43 -17.94 -0.22
CA HIS A 267 -15.35 -17.89 -1.21
C HIS A 267 -13.99 -17.50 -0.58
N PRO A 268 -13.37 -18.39 0.21
CA PRO A 268 -12.12 -18.09 0.92
C PRO A 268 -10.96 -17.69 -0.01
N GLU A 269 -10.81 -18.38 -1.16
CA GLU A 269 -9.80 -18.04 -2.18
C GLU A 269 -9.90 -16.58 -2.67
N TYR A 270 -11.13 -16.05 -2.75
CA TYR A 270 -11.36 -14.68 -3.16
C TYR A 270 -11.12 -13.69 -2.03
N VAL A 271 -11.48 -14.03 -0.78
CA VAL A 271 -11.13 -13.23 0.41
C VAL A 271 -9.61 -13.09 0.53
N GLU A 272 -8.88 -14.20 0.34
CA GLU A 272 -7.42 -14.22 0.34
C GLU A 272 -6.83 -13.29 -0.74
N ALA A 273 -7.36 -13.33 -1.96
CA ALA A 273 -6.94 -12.44 -3.04
C ALA A 273 -7.32 -10.97 -2.79
N ALA A 274 -8.48 -10.69 -2.19
CA ALA A 274 -8.91 -9.34 -1.82
C ALA A 274 -8.07 -8.74 -0.68
N GLN A 275 -7.63 -9.57 0.28
CA GLN A 275 -6.69 -9.16 1.33
C GLN A 275 -5.31 -8.81 0.76
N GLU A 276 -4.76 -9.66 -0.10
CA GLU A 276 -3.49 -9.41 -0.78
C GLU A 276 -3.56 -8.15 -1.67
N PHE A 277 -4.66 -8.00 -2.43
CA PHE A 277 -4.90 -6.79 -3.20
C PHE A 277 -4.95 -5.55 -2.30
N PHE A 278 -5.63 -5.59 -1.14
CA PHE A 278 -5.69 -4.42 -0.25
C PHE A 278 -4.32 -4.09 0.38
N LEU A 279 -3.53 -5.09 0.77
CA LEU A 279 -2.15 -4.89 1.21
C LEU A 279 -1.35 -4.11 0.15
N ARG A 280 -1.37 -4.60 -1.10
CA ARG A 280 -0.62 -3.98 -2.21
C ARG A 280 -1.16 -2.61 -2.60
N VAL A 281 -2.46 -2.35 -2.49
CA VAL A 281 -3.06 -1.02 -2.66
C VAL A 281 -2.53 -0.03 -1.62
N ILE A 282 -2.33 -0.44 -0.36
CA ILE A 282 -1.74 0.41 0.68
C ILE A 282 -0.24 0.65 0.40
N GLU A 283 0.50 -0.38 -0.01
CA GLU A 283 1.93 -0.28 -0.32
C GLU A 283 2.22 0.61 -1.53
N GLU A 284 1.50 0.47 -2.63
CA GLU A 284 1.65 1.31 -3.83
C GLU A 284 1.18 2.75 -3.57
N ALA A 285 0.06 2.96 -2.86
CA ALA A 285 -0.38 4.30 -2.46
C ALA A 285 0.61 5.00 -1.50
N SER A 286 1.44 4.25 -0.77
CA SER A 286 2.52 4.82 0.04
C SER A 286 3.72 5.33 -0.77
N GLN A 287 3.83 4.94 -2.06
CA GLN A 287 4.94 5.26 -2.96
C GLN A 287 4.60 6.35 -3.99
N VAL A 288 3.32 6.70 -4.17
CA VAL A 288 2.85 7.53 -5.29
C VAL A 288 2.20 8.83 -4.81
N ASP A 289 2.56 9.95 -5.45
CA ASP A 289 1.94 11.27 -5.22
C ASP A 289 0.41 11.19 -5.37
N ASN A 290 -0.31 11.81 -4.43
CA ASN A 290 -1.77 11.81 -4.32
C ASN A 290 -2.40 10.44 -4.02
N GLY A 291 -1.61 9.46 -3.55
CA GLY A 291 -2.11 8.16 -3.10
C GLY A 291 -3.09 8.24 -1.91
N ASP A 292 -3.02 9.30 -1.10
CA ASP A 292 -3.93 9.51 0.04
C ASP A 292 -5.35 9.94 -0.35
N VAL A 293 -5.55 10.38 -1.61
CA VAL A 293 -6.88 10.71 -2.16
C VAL A 293 -7.77 9.47 -2.20
N LEU A 294 -7.23 8.32 -2.60
CA LEU A 294 -7.94 7.03 -2.59
C LEU A 294 -8.38 6.62 -1.17
N PHE A 295 -7.64 7.09 -0.15
CA PHE A 295 -7.89 6.79 1.26
C PHE A 295 -8.67 7.88 2.01
N LYS A 296 -9.27 8.87 1.32
CA LYS A 296 -10.13 9.90 1.93
C LYS A 296 -11.21 9.33 2.85
N ALA A 297 -11.80 8.17 2.51
CA ALA A 297 -12.77 7.47 3.35
C ALA A 297 -12.26 7.22 4.79
N LEU A 298 -10.96 6.98 5.00
CA LEU A 298 -10.37 6.82 6.34
C LEU A 298 -10.22 8.14 7.13
N LYS A 299 -10.18 9.29 6.45
CA LYS A 299 -10.18 10.61 7.10
C LYS A 299 -11.56 10.94 7.69
N GLU A 300 -12.62 10.46 7.03
CA GLU A 300 -14.02 10.76 7.29
C GLU A 300 -14.69 9.81 8.30
N GLU A 301 -16.01 9.94 8.48
CA GLU A 301 -16.80 9.10 9.40
C GLU A 301 -16.78 7.61 9.01
N LYS A 302 -16.83 7.32 7.70
CA LYS A 302 -16.72 5.96 7.13
C LYS A 302 -15.48 5.20 7.60
N GLY A 303 -14.39 5.91 7.89
CA GLY A 303 -13.15 5.33 8.37
C GLY A 303 -13.32 4.55 9.68
N ALA A 304 -14.25 4.98 10.54
CA ALA A 304 -14.54 4.29 11.78
C ALA A 304 -15.19 2.91 11.53
N GLU A 305 -15.99 2.77 10.47
CA GLU A 305 -16.63 1.51 10.08
C GLU A 305 -15.60 0.54 9.46
N ILE A 306 -14.77 1.03 8.53
CA ILE A 306 -13.67 0.26 7.92
C ILE A 306 -12.75 -0.32 9.00
N ILE A 307 -12.26 0.53 9.92
CA ILE A 307 -11.39 0.09 11.01
C ILE A 307 -12.11 -0.90 11.94
N GLN A 308 -13.39 -0.66 12.28
CA GLN A 308 -14.16 -1.58 13.10
C GLN A 308 -14.35 -2.95 12.43
N VAL A 309 -14.51 -3.01 11.11
CA VAL A 309 -14.58 -4.26 10.35
C VAL A 309 -13.26 -5.04 10.46
N LEU A 310 -12.13 -4.40 10.16
CA LEU A 310 -10.82 -5.04 10.21
C LEU A 310 -10.51 -5.56 11.62
N VAL A 311 -10.82 -4.76 12.65
CA VAL A 311 -10.67 -5.17 14.06
C VAL A 311 -11.57 -6.36 14.40
N LYS A 312 -12.84 -6.37 13.95
CA LYS A 312 -13.75 -7.51 14.15
C LYS A 312 -13.23 -8.79 13.48
N GLN A 313 -12.66 -8.71 12.29
CA GLN A 313 -12.03 -9.86 11.63
C GLN A 313 -10.85 -10.40 12.44
N VAL A 314 -9.99 -9.52 12.96
CA VAL A 314 -8.84 -9.91 13.80
C VAL A 314 -9.27 -10.54 15.14
N ILE A 315 -10.33 -10.04 15.78
CA ILE A 315 -10.79 -10.55 17.09
C ILE A 315 -11.59 -11.85 16.96
N ASN A 316 -12.46 -11.96 15.96
CA ASN A 316 -13.42 -13.06 15.85
C ASN A 316 -12.84 -14.31 15.16
N ASN A 317 -11.79 -14.16 14.36
CA ASN A 317 -11.15 -15.29 13.68
C ASN A 317 -10.09 -15.95 14.58
N PRO A 318 -9.96 -17.30 14.53
CA PRO A 318 -8.85 -18.00 15.18
C PRO A 318 -7.51 -17.69 14.48
N PRO A 319 -6.36 -18.07 15.06
CA PRO A 319 -5.07 -17.96 14.39
C PRO A 319 -5.07 -18.66 13.02
N SER A 320 -5.05 -17.88 11.94
CA SER A 320 -5.07 -18.31 10.53
C SER A 320 -4.30 -17.32 9.66
N GLU A 321 -3.96 -17.71 8.43
CA GLU A 321 -3.33 -16.80 7.46
C GLU A 321 -4.20 -15.58 7.14
N GLU A 322 -5.52 -15.78 6.99
CA GLU A 322 -6.51 -14.70 6.80
C GLU A 322 -6.41 -13.65 7.92
N ARG A 323 -6.27 -14.11 9.18
CA ARG A 323 -6.11 -13.23 10.34
C ARG A 323 -4.77 -12.52 10.33
N GLU A 324 -3.69 -13.20 9.94
CA GLU A 324 -2.35 -12.61 9.82
C GLU A 324 -2.28 -11.55 8.71
N ARG A 325 -2.88 -11.80 7.53
CA ARG A 325 -3.02 -10.81 6.46
C ARG A 325 -3.83 -9.59 6.92
N THR A 326 -4.92 -9.79 7.66
CA THR A 326 -5.71 -8.68 8.24
C THR A 326 -4.91 -7.88 9.27
N ILE A 327 -4.10 -8.53 10.12
CA ILE A 327 -3.18 -7.84 11.04
C ILE A 327 -2.14 -7.03 10.26
N ASN A 328 -1.60 -7.56 9.15
CA ASN A 328 -0.68 -6.82 8.29
C ASN A 328 -1.35 -5.62 7.60
N ILE A 329 -2.62 -5.71 7.18
CA ILE A 329 -3.40 -4.57 6.65
C ILE A 329 -3.47 -3.46 7.71
N ILE A 330 -3.87 -3.79 8.94
CA ILE A 330 -3.95 -2.81 10.05
C ILE A 330 -2.57 -2.21 10.35
N LYS A 331 -1.51 -3.04 10.39
CA LYS A 331 -0.12 -2.60 10.61
C LYS A 331 0.36 -1.64 9.53
N LEU A 332 0.08 -1.91 8.25
CA LEU A 332 0.41 -1.01 7.15
C LEU A 332 -0.38 0.30 7.27
N LEU A 333 -1.70 0.25 7.45
CA LEU A 333 -2.51 1.46 7.67
C LEU A 333 -1.94 2.31 8.83
N VAL A 334 -1.52 1.68 9.93
CA VAL A 334 -0.92 2.36 11.08
C VAL A 334 0.49 2.92 10.79
N LYS A 335 1.27 2.37 9.86
CA LYS A 335 2.68 2.76 9.63
C LYS A 335 2.94 3.55 8.34
N SER A 336 2.06 3.48 7.35
CA SER A 336 2.29 4.04 6.03
C SER A 336 2.54 5.54 6.07
N GLY A 337 3.54 6.01 5.32
CA GLY A 337 3.99 7.40 5.32
C GLY A 337 4.89 7.82 6.50
N MET A 338 5.14 6.95 7.48
CA MET A 338 6.13 7.20 8.55
C MET A 338 7.53 6.71 8.15
N LEU A 339 8.23 7.43 7.26
CA LEU A 339 9.61 7.08 6.91
C LEU A 339 10.55 7.36 8.09
N THR A 340 11.01 6.30 8.76
CA THR A 340 12.07 6.39 9.77
C THR A 340 13.42 6.62 9.08
N THR A 341 13.78 7.88 8.88
CA THR A 341 15.12 8.28 8.45
C THR A 341 16.16 7.78 9.46
N ARG A 342 17.05 6.89 9.02
CA ARG A 342 18.18 6.40 9.85
C ARG A 342 19.19 7.51 10.19
N ALA A 343 19.14 8.63 9.46
CA ALA A 343 20.02 9.77 9.63
C ALA A 343 19.53 10.72 10.73
N SER A 344 19.97 10.46 11.97
CA SER A 344 19.79 11.29 13.17
C SER A 344 18.36 11.45 13.70
N SER A 345 18.24 11.60 15.02
CA SER A 345 17.03 12.00 15.77
C SER A 345 16.55 13.43 15.49
N LEU A 346 17.10 14.08 14.47
CA LEU A 346 16.91 15.49 14.10
C LEU A 346 16.32 15.66 12.70
N SER A 347 16.41 14.63 11.85
CA SER A 347 15.64 14.64 10.61
C SER A 347 14.17 14.43 10.96
N GLN A 348 13.30 15.33 10.48
CA GLN A 348 11.86 15.04 10.51
C GLN A 348 11.61 13.74 9.75
N PRO A 349 10.72 12.85 10.24
CA PRO A 349 10.31 11.71 9.45
C PRO A 349 9.72 12.25 8.15
N VAL A 350 10.29 11.85 7.01
CA VAL A 350 9.79 12.30 5.70
C VAL A 350 8.35 11.82 5.59
N GLN A 351 7.42 12.77 5.58
CA GLN A 351 5.99 12.48 5.52
C GLN A 351 5.69 11.92 4.12
N GLY A 352 5.55 10.60 4.02
CA GLY A 352 5.06 9.97 2.80
C GLY A 352 3.57 10.28 2.58
N PRO A 353 3.02 10.02 1.39
CA PRO A 353 1.65 10.37 1.02
C PRO A 353 0.60 9.98 2.07
N LEU A 354 0.69 8.77 2.61
CA LEU A 354 -0.26 8.22 3.58
C LEU A 354 -0.04 8.67 5.05
N TYR A 355 0.86 9.61 5.34
CA TYR A 355 1.18 10.00 6.73
C TYR A 355 -0.06 10.42 7.56
N TYR A 356 -0.93 11.27 7.00
CA TYR A 356 -2.16 11.70 7.67
C TYR A 356 -3.20 10.57 7.78
N ILE A 357 -3.21 9.62 6.84
CA ILE A 357 -4.02 8.40 6.91
C ILE A 357 -3.56 7.52 8.07
N SER A 358 -2.25 7.39 8.28
CA SER A 358 -1.65 6.65 9.39
C SER A 358 -2.02 7.25 10.75
N LEU A 359 -1.86 8.57 10.91
CA LEU A 359 -2.27 9.25 12.16
C LEU A 359 -3.76 9.06 12.47
N ARG A 360 -4.63 9.18 11.45
CA ARG A 360 -6.07 8.96 11.65
C ARG A 360 -6.44 7.51 11.91
N SER A 361 -5.78 6.56 11.25
CA SER A 361 -5.97 5.12 11.49
C SER A 361 -5.59 4.75 12.93
N GLN A 362 -4.50 5.33 13.45
CA GLN A 362 -4.11 5.18 14.86
C GLN A 362 -5.17 5.76 15.80
N ASP A 363 -5.65 6.98 15.57
CA ASP A 363 -6.71 7.63 16.37
C ASP A 363 -8.00 6.77 16.43
N LEU A 364 -8.43 6.21 15.30
CA LEU A 364 -9.58 5.30 15.21
C LEU A 364 -9.37 3.96 15.93
N LEU A 365 -8.12 3.50 16.07
CA LEU A 365 -7.74 2.26 16.74
C LEU A 365 -7.53 2.39 18.25
N VAL A 366 -7.43 3.61 18.80
CA VAL A 366 -7.17 3.84 20.25
C VAL A 366 -8.16 3.05 21.13
N LYS A 367 -9.45 3.13 20.80
CA LYS A 367 -10.53 2.42 21.51
C LYS A 367 -10.43 0.89 21.49
N HIS A 368 -9.61 0.33 20.60
CA HIS A 368 -9.43 -1.12 20.41
C HIS A 368 -8.12 -1.68 21.00
N ILE A 369 -7.28 -0.84 21.61
CA ILE A 369 -6.08 -1.30 22.34
C ILE A 369 -6.40 -2.40 23.38
N PRO A 370 -7.46 -2.27 24.22
CA PRO A 370 -7.81 -3.32 25.19
C PRO A 370 -8.19 -4.65 24.53
N ASP A 371 -8.85 -4.59 23.38
CA ASP A 371 -9.25 -5.77 22.60
C ASP A 371 -8.01 -6.51 22.08
N PHE A 372 -7.06 -5.79 21.46
CA PHE A 372 -5.80 -6.36 20.98
C PHE A 372 -4.95 -6.95 22.11
N CYS A 373 -4.84 -6.26 23.24
CA CYS A 373 -4.14 -6.81 24.42
C CYS A 373 -4.84 -8.06 24.98
N SER A 374 -6.17 -8.13 24.89
CA SER A 374 -6.95 -9.30 25.31
C SER A 374 -6.79 -10.47 24.35
N LEU A 375 -6.79 -10.22 23.04
CA LEU A 375 -6.51 -11.21 21.99
C LEU A 375 -5.10 -11.82 22.17
N PHE A 376 -4.08 -10.97 22.32
CA PHE A 376 -2.70 -11.39 22.59
C PHE A 376 -2.58 -12.25 23.86
N VAL A 377 -3.38 -11.95 24.90
CA VAL A 377 -3.45 -12.80 26.08
C VAL A 377 -4.13 -14.13 25.75
N ASN A 378 -5.31 -14.11 25.11
CA ASN A 378 -6.12 -15.29 24.81
C ASN A 378 -5.37 -16.33 23.96
N ASP A 379 -4.72 -15.91 22.88
CA ASP A 379 -3.89 -16.76 22.01
C ASP A 379 -2.69 -17.40 22.74
N ARG A 380 -2.37 -16.92 23.96
CA ARG A 380 -1.23 -17.32 24.77
C ARG A 380 -1.61 -17.84 26.17
N GLN A 381 -2.90 -17.94 26.51
CA GLN A 381 -3.37 -18.22 27.88
C GLN A 381 -2.91 -19.56 28.47
N SER A 382 -2.58 -20.54 27.62
CA SER A 382 -2.28 -21.92 28.02
C SER A 382 -0.81 -22.34 27.91
N ILE A 383 0.08 -21.48 27.40
CA ILE A 383 1.42 -21.92 26.95
C ILE A 383 2.55 -21.09 27.59
N ASN A 384 3.46 -21.77 28.27
CA ASN A 384 4.77 -21.23 28.62
C ASN A 384 5.49 -20.81 27.33
N THR A 385 5.88 -19.54 27.16
CA THR A 385 6.44 -19.00 25.92
C THR A 385 7.79 -19.62 25.49
N LYS A 386 8.36 -20.55 26.28
CA LYS A 386 9.39 -21.50 25.85
C LYS A 386 8.88 -22.60 24.90
N ILE A 387 7.62 -23.00 25.02
CA ILE A 387 7.00 -24.13 24.29
C ILE A 387 6.42 -23.65 22.94
N ALA A 388 5.71 -22.52 22.92
CA ALA A 388 5.30 -21.85 21.69
C ALA A 388 6.11 -20.56 21.52
N PRO A 389 6.88 -20.39 20.42
CA PRO A 389 7.52 -19.12 20.12
C PRO A 389 6.48 -18.04 19.77
N LEU A 390 6.88 -16.78 19.93
CA LEU A 390 6.11 -15.67 19.39
C LEU A 390 6.19 -15.71 17.86
N THR A 391 5.06 -15.50 17.21
CA THR A 391 4.90 -15.47 15.75
C THR A 391 5.20 -14.08 15.17
N THR A 392 5.28 -13.99 13.85
CA THR A 392 5.22 -12.73 13.09
C THR A 392 3.99 -11.90 13.48
N SER A 393 2.80 -12.51 13.40
CA SER A 393 1.53 -11.92 13.83
C SER A 393 1.55 -11.35 15.26
N ASP A 394 2.25 -11.97 16.23
CA ASP A 394 2.42 -11.40 17.58
C ASP A 394 3.26 -10.11 17.59
N MET A 395 4.38 -10.08 16.83
CA MET A 395 5.24 -8.89 16.72
C MET A 395 4.46 -7.74 16.10
N ASP A 396 3.66 -8.05 15.08
CA ASP A 396 2.88 -7.09 14.32
C ASP A 396 1.74 -6.52 15.17
N LEU A 397 1.07 -7.34 15.97
CA LEU A 397 0.07 -6.89 16.93
C LEU A 397 0.68 -6.00 18.03
N LEU A 398 1.86 -6.35 18.55
CA LEU A 398 2.58 -5.53 19.55
C LEU A 398 3.06 -4.18 18.97
N ASP A 399 3.45 -4.16 17.71
CA ASP A 399 3.87 -2.95 16.99
C ASP A 399 2.66 -2.06 16.66
N ILE A 400 1.50 -2.62 16.29
CA ILE A 400 0.22 -1.88 16.20
C ILE A 400 -0.13 -1.23 17.55
N ILE A 401 -0.11 -2.01 18.65
CA ILE A 401 -0.38 -1.49 20.00
C ILE A 401 0.57 -0.35 20.36
N TYR A 402 1.87 -0.50 20.08
CA TYR A 402 2.86 0.53 20.34
C TYR A 402 2.56 1.83 19.58
N GLN A 403 2.36 1.77 18.25
CA GLN A 403 2.17 2.97 17.43
C GLN A 403 0.86 3.69 17.78
N THR A 404 -0.20 2.91 18.03
CA THR A 404 -1.52 3.44 18.43
C THR A 404 -1.43 4.14 19.80
N LEU A 405 -0.81 3.51 20.80
CA LEU A 405 -0.63 4.11 22.13
C LEU A 405 0.32 5.32 22.12
N TYR A 406 1.30 5.34 21.21
CA TYR A 406 2.25 6.45 21.08
C TYR A 406 1.56 7.77 20.70
N ASN A 407 0.56 7.74 19.82
CA ASN A 407 -0.18 8.94 19.38
C ASN A 407 -1.56 9.13 20.04
N ALA A 408 -2.05 8.18 20.85
CA ALA A 408 -3.31 8.33 21.58
C ALA A 408 -3.33 9.57 22.49
N ASN A 409 -4.46 10.29 22.55
CA ASN A 409 -4.64 11.40 23.51
C ASN A 409 -4.83 10.90 24.95
N GLU A 410 -5.66 9.87 25.15
CA GLU A 410 -6.07 9.37 26.47
C GLU A 410 -5.21 8.19 26.99
N LYS A 411 -3.87 8.33 26.87
CA LYS A 411 -2.91 7.25 27.13
C LYS A 411 -3.09 6.54 28.48
N THR A 412 -3.42 7.28 29.54
CA THR A 412 -3.64 6.74 30.88
C THR A 412 -4.89 5.86 30.99
N GLN A 413 -6.00 6.23 30.33
CA GLN A 413 -7.24 5.44 30.31
C GLN A 413 -7.06 4.10 29.57
N MET A 414 -6.31 4.13 28.46
CA MET A 414 -5.98 2.92 27.69
C MET A 414 -5.07 1.97 28.48
N LEU A 415 -4.05 2.50 29.16
CA LEU A 415 -3.21 1.71 30.07
C LEU A 415 -4.00 1.13 31.25
N ALA A 416 -5.00 1.85 31.77
CA ALA A 416 -5.88 1.36 32.84
C ALA A 416 -6.77 0.19 32.39
N SER A 417 -7.20 0.21 31.12
CA SER A 417 -8.05 -0.80 30.51
C SER A 417 -7.28 -2.04 30.02
N THR A 418 -5.93 -2.01 30.07
CA THR A 418 -5.07 -3.11 29.59
C THR A 418 -5.02 -4.28 30.59
N PRO A 419 -5.33 -5.53 30.19
CA PRO A 419 -5.30 -6.68 31.08
C PRO A 419 -3.95 -6.89 31.79
N THR A 420 -3.95 -7.16 33.10
CA THR A 420 -2.68 -7.38 33.85
C THR A 420 -1.90 -8.62 33.38
N ALA A 421 -2.56 -9.57 32.71
CA ALA A 421 -1.94 -10.74 32.10
C ALA A 421 -1.04 -10.37 30.91
N PHE A 422 -1.39 -9.33 30.14
CA PHE A 422 -0.60 -8.85 29.00
C PHE A 422 0.83 -8.48 29.44
N TRP A 423 0.95 -7.64 30.47
CA TRP A 423 2.24 -7.23 31.04
C TRP A 423 3.08 -8.41 31.57
N LYS A 424 2.44 -9.45 32.11
CA LYS A 424 3.12 -10.67 32.57
C LYS A 424 3.70 -11.46 31.40
N ILE A 425 2.94 -11.67 30.33
CA ILE A 425 3.40 -12.40 29.13
C ILE A 425 4.52 -11.60 28.44
N LEU A 426 4.35 -10.27 28.32
CA LEU A 426 5.33 -9.36 27.76
C LEU A 426 6.68 -9.43 28.51
N VAL A 427 6.67 -9.31 29.84
CA VAL A 427 7.92 -9.41 30.63
C VAL A 427 8.51 -10.82 30.58
N ASN A 428 7.71 -11.89 30.62
CA ASN A 428 8.25 -13.24 30.55
C ASN A 428 8.91 -13.56 29.21
N SER A 429 8.29 -13.15 28.10
CA SER A 429 8.81 -13.34 26.74
C SER A 429 10.21 -12.73 26.57
N PHE A 430 10.50 -11.60 27.20
CA PHE A 430 11.82 -10.95 27.15
C PHE A 430 12.94 -11.87 27.65
N PHE A 431 12.74 -12.51 28.81
CA PHE A 431 13.73 -13.42 29.41
C PHE A 431 13.73 -14.82 28.77
N GLU A 432 12.62 -15.23 28.16
CA GLU A 432 12.52 -16.55 27.53
C GLU A 432 13.06 -16.59 26.09
N LYS A 433 13.16 -15.44 25.41
CA LYS A 433 13.67 -15.31 24.03
C LYS A 433 15.00 -14.55 24.00
N SER A 434 16.06 -15.12 24.59
CA SER A 434 17.36 -14.46 24.81
C SER A 434 18.15 -13.99 23.56
N SER A 435 17.65 -14.27 22.35
CA SER A 435 18.24 -13.92 21.04
C SER A 435 17.27 -13.25 20.06
N SER A 436 16.07 -12.81 20.50
CA SER A 436 15.09 -12.17 19.60
C SER A 436 15.21 -10.64 19.62
N ASN A 437 16.20 -10.10 18.91
CA ASN A 437 16.45 -8.65 18.85
C ASN A 437 15.25 -7.83 18.33
N ILE A 438 14.43 -8.41 17.44
CA ILE A 438 13.18 -7.80 16.96
C ILE A 438 12.21 -7.61 18.14
N TYR A 439 11.98 -8.67 18.91
CA TYR A 439 11.11 -8.62 20.08
C TYR A 439 11.68 -7.69 21.17
N HIS A 440 12.98 -7.77 21.47
CA HIS A 440 13.60 -6.90 22.48
C HIS A 440 13.54 -5.43 22.11
N THR A 441 13.59 -5.10 20.82
CA THR A 441 13.37 -3.74 20.31
C THR A 441 11.94 -3.26 20.56
N LEU A 442 10.93 -4.08 20.23
CA LEU A 442 9.53 -3.77 20.51
C LEU A 442 9.25 -3.66 22.02
N PHE A 443 9.78 -4.60 22.81
CA PHE A 443 9.70 -4.58 24.27
C PHE A 443 10.28 -3.29 24.85
N TYR A 444 11.49 -2.91 24.44
CA TYR A 444 12.16 -1.68 24.87
C TYR A 444 11.32 -0.43 24.54
N ARG A 445 10.81 -0.34 23.31
CA ARG A 445 9.94 0.76 22.86
C ARG A 445 8.65 0.85 23.68
N ILE A 446 7.98 -0.27 23.94
CA ILE A 446 6.75 -0.34 24.78
C ILE A 446 7.05 0.04 26.23
N VAL A 447 8.16 -0.44 26.81
CA VAL A 447 8.57 -0.10 28.18
C VAL A 447 8.87 1.40 28.30
N CYS A 448 9.63 1.98 27.37
CA CYS A 448 9.94 3.41 27.37
C CYS A 448 8.68 4.28 27.21
N LEU A 449 7.75 3.88 26.33
CA LEU A 449 6.46 4.57 26.18
C LEU A 449 5.61 4.50 27.46
N THR A 450 5.50 3.31 28.07
CA THR A 450 4.74 3.10 29.32
C THR A 450 5.33 3.91 30.48
N LEU A 451 6.66 3.99 30.54
CA LEU A 451 7.41 4.81 31.48
C LEU A 451 7.17 6.32 31.25
N ALA A 452 7.21 6.79 30.01
CA ALA A 452 6.97 8.19 29.66
C ALA A 452 5.52 8.65 29.95
N ILE A 453 4.53 7.76 29.84
CA ILE A 453 3.13 8.03 30.22
C ILE A 453 2.97 8.16 31.74
N ASN A 454 3.88 7.59 32.54
CA ASN A 454 3.92 7.67 34.00
C ASN A 454 2.59 7.30 34.72
N TYR A 455 1.87 6.29 34.22
CA TYR A 455 0.64 5.82 34.87
C TYR A 455 0.96 4.79 35.98
N GLU A 456 0.93 5.25 37.24
CA GLU A 456 1.38 4.47 38.41
C GLU A 456 0.83 3.05 38.51
N PRO A 457 -0.47 2.76 38.33
CA PRO A 457 -1.00 1.40 38.48
C PRO A 457 -0.36 0.39 37.52
N THR A 458 -0.11 0.80 36.27
CA THR A 458 0.57 -0.02 35.27
C THR A 458 2.05 -0.14 35.58
N LEU A 459 2.71 0.92 36.06
CA LEU A 459 4.12 0.84 36.51
C LEU A 459 4.30 -0.12 37.70
N ILE A 460 3.35 -0.15 38.65
CA ILE A 460 3.34 -1.13 39.74
C ILE A 460 3.22 -2.56 39.19
N VAL A 461 2.36 -2.80 38.19
CA VAL A 461 2.23 -4.12 37.56
C VAL A 461 3.49 -4.51 36.81
N LEU A 462 4.03 -3.63 35.97
CA LEU A 462 5.19 -3.86 35.11
C LEU A 462 6.49 -4.03 35.89
N VAL A 463 6.82 -3.07 36.77
CA VAL A 463 8.11 -3.01 37.46
C VAL A 463 8.10 -3.86 38.72
N ARG A 464 7.08 -3.70 39.59
CA ARG A 464 7.05 -4.31 40.92
C ARG A 464 6.44 -5.71 40.93
N LYS A 465 5.28 -5.94 40.30
CA LYS A 465 4.64 -7.28 40.32
C LYS A 465 5.38 -8.32 39.47
N GLN A 466 6.08 -7.92 38.40
CA GLN A 466 6.91 -8.85 37.62
C GLN A 466 8.37 -8.97 38.13
N SER A 467 8.74 -8.25 39.19
CA SER A 467 10.12 -8.16 39.71
C SER A 467 11.15 -7.79 38.62
N LEU A 468 10.78 -6.87 37.72
CA LEU A 468 11.51 -6.61 36.48
C LEU A 468 12.98 -6.24 36.74
N ILE A 469 13.24 -5.29 37.65
CA ILE A 469 14.59 -4.81 37.97
C ILE A 469 15.46 -5.96 38.48
N THR A 470 14.96 -6.77 39.42
CA THR A 470 15.68 -7.94 39.96
C THR A 470 16.05 -8.91 38.84
N ARG A 471 15.09 -9.30 37.98
CA ARG A 471 15.30 -10.26 36.89
C ARG A 471 16.27 -9.75 35.82
N LEU A 472 16.21 -8.46 35.49
CA LEU A 472 17.17 -7.82 34.58
C LEU A 472 18.60 -7.94 35.13
N ILE A 473 18.79 -7.69 36.44
CA ILE A 473 20.11 -7.81 37.09
C ILE A 473 20.56 -9.29 37.17
N ASP A 474 19.67 -10.24 37.47
CA ASP A 474 19.99 -11.69 37.43
C ASP A 474 20.57 -12.11 36.07
N GLU A 475 19.83 -11.82 34.99
CA GLU A 475 20.18 -12.28 33.64
C GLU A 475 21.43 -11.56 33.10
N TYR A 476 21.69 -10.32 33.54
CA TYR A 476 22.94 -9.62 33.22
C TYR A 476 24.14 -10.19 33.97
N GLN A 477 23.98 -10.47 35.28
CA GLN A 477 25.04 -11.02 36.13
C GLN A 477 25.35 -12.50 35.83
N ASP A 478 24.43 -13.28 35.26
CA ASP A 478 24.69 -14.65 34.83
C ASP A 478 25.62 -14.69 33.61
N LYS A 479 26.92 -14.62 33.88
CA LYS A 479 28.00 -14.73 32.88
C LYS A 479 28.06 -16.09 32.18
N LYS A 480 27.34 -17.11 32.65
CA LYS A 480 27.33 -18.45 32.03
C LYS A 480 26.37 -18.53 30.84
N ARG A 481 25.38 -17.64 30.77
CA ARG A 481 24.49 -17.52 29.61
C ARG A 481 25.07 -16.51 28.63
N ILE A 482 25.14 -16.90 27.36
CA ILE A 482 25.38 -15.97 26.26
C ILE A 482 24.01 -15.45 25.84
N THR A 483 23.72 -14.20 26.14
CA THR A 483 22.42 -13.57 25.86
C THR A 483 22.63 -12.24 25.15
N GLU A 484 21.88 -12.02 24.07
CA GLU A 484 21.90 -10.77 23.30
C GLU A 484 21.11 -9.66 24.04
N THR A 485 20.29 -10.06 25.02
CA THR A 485 19.55 -9.16 25.92
C THR A 485 20.41 -8.19 26.72
N ARG A 486 21.72 -8.45 26.93
CA ARG A 486 22.55 -7.61 27.81
C ARG A 486 22.57 -6.13 27.44
N GLY A 487 22.61 -5.80 26.15
CA GLY A 487 22.52 -4.41 25.68
C GLY A 487 21.18 -3.77 26.05
N PHE A 488 20.07 -4.48 25.80
CA PHE A 488 18.73 -4.04 26.19
C PHE A 488 18.55 -3.89 27.71
N ILE A 489 19.16 -4.78 28.50
CA ILE A 489 19.16 -4.69 29.96
C ILE A 489 19.84 -3.40 30.43
N LEU A 490 21.03 -3.08 29.90
CA LEU A 490 21.74 -1.83 30.23
C LEU A 490 20.92 -0.59 29.83
N LEU A 491 20.28 -0.60 28.66
CA LEU A 491 19.42 0.50 28.21
C LEU A 491 18.21 0.70 29.15
N ILE A 492 17.47 -0.36 29.49
CA ILE A 492 16.30 -0.27 30.38
C ILE A 492 16.70 0.19 31.80
N LEU A 493 17.80 -0.34 32.34
CA LEU A 493 18.26 0.03 33.68
C LEU A 493 18.79 1.47 33.74
N ASN A 494 19.36 2.01 32.64
CA ASN A 494 19.69 3.43 32.53
C ASN A 494 18.47 4.32 32.30
N GLN A 495 17.47 3.89 31.52
CA GLN A 495 16.22 4.64 31.35
C GLN A 495 15.54 4.87 32.72
N LEU A 496 15.43 3.80 33.53
CA LEU A 496 14.90 3.88 34.89
C LEU A 496 15.75 4.78 35.80
N ARG A 497 17.08 4.78 35.63
CA ARG A 497 18.01 5.63 36.38
C ARG A 497 17.79 7.11 36.07
N LEU A 498 17.86 7.48 34.78
CA LEU A 498 17.73 8.86 34.34
C LEU A 498 16.33 9.42 34.61
N MET A 499 15.27 8.60 34.55
CA MET A 499 13.94 8.99 35.03
C MET A 499 13.88 9.27 36.53
N ALA A 500 14.56 8.45 37.34
CA ALA A 500 14.61 8.63 38.78
C ALA A 500 15.40 9.89 39.17
N ASP A 501 16.53 10.13 38.49
CA ASP A 501 17.40 11.29 38.64
C ASP A 501 16.67 12.58 38.20
N ALA A 502 15.93 12.54 37.08
CA ALA A 502 15.17 13.67 36.54
C ALA A 502 13.81 13.90 37.25
N ARG A 503 13.45 13.05 38.21
CA ARG A 503 12.19 13.09 38.97
C ARG A 503 10.92 13.10 38.09
N HIS A 504 10.95 12.44 36.94
CA HIS A 504 9.77 12.30 36.09
C HIS A 504 8.66 11.44 36.74
N SER A 505 8.99 10.64 37.76
CA SER A 505 8.03 9.77 38.46
C SER A 505 8.48 9.51 39.90
N ASP A 506 7.73 10.05 40.87
CA ASP A 506 7.98 9.83 42.31
C ASP A 506 7.96 8.34 42.69
N LEU A 507 7.10 7.55 42.02
CA LEU A 507 7.04 6.11 42.19
C LEU A 507 8.35 5.44 41.75
N ILE A 508 8.88 5.78 40.56
CA ILE A 508 10.14 5.19 40.06
C ILE A 508 11.33 5.66 40.90
N SER A 509 11.43 6.95 41.25
CA SER A 509 12.47 7.45 42.15
C SER A 509 12.43 6.74 43.52
N ARG A 510 11.25 6.48 44.08
CA ARG A 510 11.08 5.71 45.33
C ARG A 510 11.45 4.23 45.16
N ILE A 511 11.05 3.58 44.07
CA ILE A 511 11.44 2.19 43.79
C ILE A 511 12.95 2.09 43.66
N ILE A 512 13.58 2.92 42.84
CA ILE A 512 15.02 2.87 42.55
C ILE A 512 15.85 3.16 43.81
N SER A 513 15.50 4.18 44.58
CA SER A 513 16.20 4.53 45.83
C SER A 513 16.12 3.44 46.90
N VAL A 514 15.00 2.71 47.01
CA VAL A 514 14.76 1.68 48.05
C VAL A 514 15.16 0.26 47.60
N HIS A 515 15.35 -0.01 46.30
CA HIS A 515 15.61 -1.36 45.79
C HIS A 515 17.05 -1.83 46.08
N PRO A 516 17.30 -2.73 47.05
CA PRO A 516 18.63 -2.96 47.61
C PRO A 516 19.61 -3.51 46.55
N ARG A 517 19.17 -4.49 45.76
CA ARG A 517 19.98 -5.09 44.70
C ARG A 517 20.26 -4.13 43.54
N TYR A 518 19.46 -3.08 43.36
CA TYR A 518 19.72 -2.08 42.33
C TYR A 518 20.83 -1.13 42.80
N GLN A 519 20.76 -0.69 44.06
CA GLN A 519 21.81 0.13 44.67
C GLN A 519 23.17 -0.61 44.71
N GLU A 520 23.17 -1.91 45.00
CA GLU A 520 24.37 -2.75 44.90
C GLU A 520 24.93 -2.85 43.47
N PHE A 521 24.04 -2.95 42.46
CA PHE A 521 24.44 -3.06 41.05
C PHE A 521 24.77 -1.72 40.37
N LEU A 522 24.33 -0.59 40.94
CA LEU A 522 24.47 0.76 40.35
C LEU A 522 25.93 1.14 39.96
N PRO A 523 26.98 0.81 40.74
CA PRO A 523 28.37 1.04 40.32
C PRO A 523 28.77 0.22 39.09
N THR A 524 28.28 -1.02 38.97
CA THR A 524 28.50 -1.88 37.80
C THR A 524 27.75 -1.34 36.58
N LEU A 525 26.48 -0.95 36.74
CA LEU A 525 25.70 -0.32 35.68
C LEU A 525 26.41 0.91 35.11
N ARG A 526 26.86 1.84 35.97
CA ARG A 526 27.60 3.04 35.55
C ARG A 526 28.88 2.69 34.80
N LYS A 527 29.70 1.79 35.36
CA LYS A 527 30.98 1.35 34.76
C LYS A 527 30.79 0.72 33.38
N ASP A 528 29.87 -0.23 33.26
CA ASP A 528 29.68 -1.00 32.01
C ASP A 528 29.04 -0.13 30.92
N THR A 529 28.17 0.82 31.31
CA THR A 529 27.60 1.83 30.38
C THR A 529 28.69 2.79 29.87
N LEU A 530 29.56 3.29 30.76
CA LEU A 530 30.71 4.12 30.36
C LEU A 530 31.59 3.37 29.36
N ALA A 531 31.98 2.13 29.67
CA ALA A 531 32.81 1.30 28.79
C ALA A 531 32.18 1.01 27.41
N GLN A 532 30.84 0.98 27.30
CA GLN A 532 30.16 0.86 26.01
C GLN A 532 30.17 2.17 25.21
N THR A 533 30.14 3.32 25.88
CA THR A 533 30.02 4.64 25.24
C THR A 533 31.35 5.32 24.94
N GLU A 534 32.38 5.09 25.76
CA GLU A 534 33.72 5.68 25.66
C GLU A 534 34.37 5.48 24.28
N PRO A 535 34.34 4.30 23.63
CA PRO A 535 34.88 4.14 22.27
C PRO A 535 34.16 4.99 21.21
N ILE A 536 32.87 5.27 21.42
CA ILE A 536 32.04 6.06 20.51
C ILE A 536 32.39 7.56 20.64
N TYR A 537 32.77 8.02 21.83
CA TYR A 537 33.23 9.40 22.08
C TYR A 537 34.72 9.60 21.74
N ALA A 538 35.54 8.54 21.83
CA ALA A 538 36.97 8.59 21.49
C ALA A 538 37.24 8.75 19.98
N TRP A 539 36.28 8.41 19.11
CA TRP A 539 36.43 8.54 17.65
C TRP A 539 36.25 10.00 17.20
N LYS A 540 37.31 10.58 16.62
CA LYS A 540 37.34 11.95 16.08
C LYS A 540 37.70 11.94 14.59
N LEU A 541 37.06 12.81 13.81
CA LEU A 541 37.45 13.15 12.43
C LEU A 541 37.85 14.63 12.41
N GLU A 542 39.06 14.95 11.94
CA GLU A 542 39.62 16.31 12.07
C GLU A 542 38.91 17.39 11.23
N ALA A 543 38.16 16.98 10.19
CA ALA A 543 37.57 17.88 9.20
C ALA A 543 36.03 18.00 9.23
N CYS A 544 35.33 17.23 10.06
CA CYS A 544 33.87 17.18 10.07
C CYS A 544 33.30 17.15 11.50
N PRO A 545 32.19 17.87 11.80
CA PRO A 545 31.47 17.69 13.05
C PRO A 545 30.94 16.26 13.17
N ARG A 546 31.06 15.68 14.37
CA ARG A 546 30.66 14.29 14.66
C ARG A 546 29.13 14.13 14.50
N PRO A 547 28.64 13.12 13.76
CA PRO A 547 27.22 12.81 13.74
C PRO A 547 26.75 12.34 15.14
N PRO A 548 25.50 12.62 15.56
CA PRO A 548 25.00 12.22 16.88
C PRO A 548 25.17 10.72 17.14
N ALA A 549 25.64 10.37 18.34
CA ALA A 549 25.88 8.98 18.72
C ALA A 549 24.59 8.16 18.71
N HIS A 550 24.53 7.07 17.95
CA HIS A 550 23.36 6.18 17.96
C HIS A 550 23.48 5.16 19.10
N LEU A 551 22.65 5.33 20.13
CA LEU A 551 22.69 4.55 21.37
C LEU A 551 21.40 3.74 21.55
N GLY A 552 21.46 2.46 21.18
CA GLY A 552 20.31 1.54 21.26
C GLY A 552 19.33 1.67 20.09
N PRO A 553 18.39 0.72 19.96
CA PRO A 553 17.49 0.66 18.80
C PRO A 553 16.40 1.72 18.92
N THR A 554 16.61 2.80 18.15
CA THR A 554 15.73 3.96 17.94
C THR A 554 15.13 4.54 19.23
N PRO A 555 15.60 5.72 19.71
CA PRO A 555 14.94 6.37 20.85
C PRO A 555 13.45 6.57 20.60
N PRO A 556 12.62 6.65 21.67
CA PRO A 556 11.24 7.09 21.51
C PRO A 556 11.26 8.39 20.71
N ILE A 557 10.63 8.36 19.53
CA ILE A 557 10.63 9.49 18.59
C ILE A 557 10.17 10.70 19.37
N GLN A 558 10.98 11.78 19.38
CA GLN A 558 10.56 12.98 20.07
C GLN A 558 9.39 13.58 19.29
N ALA A 559 8.33 13.99 19.98
CA ALA A 559 7.32 14.86 19.39
C ALA A 559 7.95 16.23 19.16
N VAL A 560 8.61 16.41 18.01
CA VAL A 560 9.29 17.66 17.65
C VAL A 560 8.25 18.68 17.19
N HIS A 561 7.67 19.37 18.17
CA HIS A 561 7.04 20.67 17.96
C HIS A 561 8.11 21.69 17.55
N PHE A 562 8.47 21.73 16.28
CA PHE A 562 9.28 22.81 15.72
C PHE A 562 8.39 23.84 15.03
N SER A 563 8.38 25.05 15.59
CA SER A 563 8.12 26.26 14.83
C SER A 563 9.17 26.37 13.71
N PRO A 564 8.82 26.80 12.48
CA PRO A 564 9.79 26.98 11.39
C PRO A 564 10.84 28.07 11.66
N TYR A 565 10.73 28.79 12.78
CA TYR A 565 11.69 29.81 13.24
C TYR A 565 12.63 29.35 14.36
N SER A 566 12.36 28.21 15.01
CA SER A 566 13.36 27.56 15.86
C SER A 566 14.18 26.66 14.94
N GLY A 567 15.45 27.02 14.74
CA GLY A 567 16.31 26.25 13.85
C GLY A 567 16.41 24.78 14.24
N THR A 568 16.91 23.98 13.29
CA THR A 568 17.73 22.80 13.62
C THR A 568 18.55 23.06 14.88
N LEU A 569 18.82 22.03 15.72
CA LEU A 569 19.87 22.11 16.75
C LEU A 569 21.00 22.98 16.20
N PRO A 570 21.45 24.03 16.93
CA PRO A 570 22.61 24.76 16.46
C PRO A 570 23.68 23.70 16.22
N LEU A 571 24.10 23.57 14.95
CA LEU A 571 25.39 23.01 14.61
C LEU A 571 26.33 23.74 15.53
N MET A 572 26.83 23.08 16.59
CA MET A 572 27.40 23.75 17.76
C MET A 572 28.78 24.31 17.38
N SER A 573 28.71 25.39 16.62
CA SER A 573 29.74 26.36 16.30
C SER A 573 30.01 27.16 17.57
N ASN A 574 30.62 26.44 18.52
CA ASN A 574 31.47 26.86 19.63
C ASN A 574 31.66 25.68 20.59
N ALA A 575 32.02 24.51 20.05
CA ALA A 575 32.63 23.43 20.82
C ALA A 575 34.11 23.78 21.15
N ASN A 576 34.31 24.90 21.84
CA ASN A 576 35.54 25.15 22.58
C ASN A 576 35.41 24.49 23.95
N ASP A 577 36.28 23.53 24.22
CA ASP A 577 36.82 23.21 25.55
C ASP A 577 35.84 22.92 26.72
N ASN A 578 34.72 22.24 26.48
CA ASN A 578 33.94 21.58 27.54
C ASN A 578 33.94 20.05 27.36
N ASP A 579 34.76 19.33 28.14
CA ASP A 579 34.68 17.87 28.31
C ASP A 579 33.33 17.42 28.94
N ASP A 580 32.56 18.35 29.51
CA ASP A 580 31.33 18.13 30.29
C ASP A 580 30.19 17.42 29.54
N ALA A 581 30.16 17.48 28.20
CA ALA A 581 29.15 16.76 27.40
C ALA A 581 29.40 15.23 27.34
N SER A 582 30.63 14.79 27.66
CA SER A 582 31.03 13.38 27.60
C SER A 582 30.68 12.63 28.89
N GLY A 583 29.56 11.89 28.87
CA GLY A 583 29.13 11.14 30.04
C GLY A 583 27.87 10.30 29.83
N ILE A 584 27.36 9.74 30.94
CA ILE A 584 26.14 8.91 30.98
C ILE A 584 25.04 9.47 31.90
N ASP A 585 25.29 10.59 32.57
CA ASP A 585 24.35 11.24 33.50
C ASP A 585 23.50 12.30 32.80
N LEU A 586 22.51 12.87 33.50
CA LEU A 586 21.66 13.94 32.94
C LEU A 586 22.52 15.11 32.47
N GLY A 587 22.17 15.66 31.31
CA GLY A 587 22.96 16.68 30.60
C GLY A 587 23.94 16.12 29.57
N SER A 588 24.25 14.82 29.57
CA SER A 588 25.18 14.25 28.60
C SER A 588 24.52 13.86 27.26
N ASP A 589 25.36 13.70 26.22
CA ASP A 589 24.99 13.12 24.91
C ASP A 589 24.18 11.81 25.07
N PHE A 590 24.55 10.95 26.03
CA PHE A 590 23.88 9.67 26.27
C PHE A 590 22.46 9.85 26.82
N ALA A 591 22.28 10.77 27.78
CA ALA A 591 20.96 11.08 28.31
C ALA A 591 20.06 11.75 27.26
N PHE A 592 20.63 12.64 26.44
CA PHE A 592 19.93 13.23 25.29
C PHE A 592 19.48 12.17 24.27
N CYS A 593 20.35 11.21 23.95
CA CYS A 593 20.02 10.09 23.07
C CYS A 593 18.94 9.15 23.64
N LEU A 594 18.69 9.17 24.95
CA LEU A 594 17.60 8.44 25.60
C LEU A 594 16.31 9.28 25.80
N GLY A 595 16.31 10.53 25.32
CA GLY A 595 15.16 11.43 25.31
C GLY A 595 15.09 12.42 26.48
N PHE A 596 16.11 12.48 27.35
CA PHE A 596 16.17 13.44 28.46
C PHE A 596 16.85 14.73 28.00
N LYS A 597 16.18 15.87 28.16
CA LYS A 597 16.76 17.20 27.89
C LYS A 597 17.16 17.85 29.22
N GLU A 598 18.19 18.70 29.19
CA GLU A 598 18.29 19.72 30.24
C GLU A 598 17.02 20.57 30.20
N THR A 599 16.38 20.73 31.35
CA THR A 599 15.32 21.72 31.50
C THR A 599 15.99 23.06 31.65
N GLU A 600 15.74 23.98 30.70
CA GLU A 600 16.07 25.38 30.88
C GLU A 600 15.43 25.86 32.18
N LYS A 601 16.26 26.07 33.21
CA LYS A 601 15.81 26.73 34.44
C LYS A 601 15.43 28.15 34.04
N GLY A 602 14.14 28.46 34.18
CA GLY A 602 13.48 29.62 33.59
C GLY A 602 14.35 30.86 33.44
N THR A 603 14.75 31.14 32.20
CA THR A 603 14.88 32.50 31.72
C THR A 603 13.48 33.00 31.43
N GLU A 604 13.08 34.07 32.12
CA GLU A 604 11.81 34.75 31.88
C GLU A 604 11.74 35.16 30.41
N THR A 605 10.70 34.76 29.68
CA THR A 605 10.46 35.26 28.33
C THR A 605 10.18 36.75 28.41
N PRO A 606 11.00 37.62 27.77
CA PRO A 606 10.75 39.06 27.81
C PRO A 606 9.39 39.37 27.18
N TYR A 607 8.54 40.07 27.92
CA TYR A 607 7.11 40.28 27.64
C TYR A 607 6.86 41.33 26.53
N GLU A 608 7.64 41.32 25.44
CA GLU A 608 7.65 42.39 24.42
C GLU A 608 7.45 41.95 22.96
N TYR A 609 7.24 40.66 22.67
CA TYR A 609 6.95 40.18 21.30
C TYR A 609 5.62 39.44 21.14
N LEU A 610 4.56 40.00 21.73
CA LEU A 610 3.18 39.72 21.34
C LEU A 610 2.51 40.99 20.80
N SER A 611 1.77 40.82 19.69
CA SER A 611 0.87 41.80 19.04
C SER A 611 1.48 42.79 18.04
N ARG A 612 1.48 42.35 16.76
CA ARG A 612 1.24 43.10 15.50
C ARG A 612 1.48 42.09 14.34
N ARG A 613 0.62 41.91 13.33
CA ARG A 613 -0.65 42.58 12.97
C ARG A 613 -1.36 41.73 11.89
N ASN A 614 -2.65 41.42 12.04
CA ASN A 614 -3.50 41.13 10.88
C ASN A 614 -3.96 42.47 10.29
N SER A 615 -3.72 42.71 9.00
CA SER A 615 -4.49 43.66 8.18
C SER A 615 -4.00 43.61 6.73
N ASP A 616 -4.94 43.44 5.80
CA ASP A 616 -4.75 43.47 4.35
C ASP A 616 -4.23 44.83 3.84
N TYR A 617 -3.52 44.85 2.70
CA TYR A 617 -3.83 45.65 1.49
C TYR A 617 -2.67 45.70 0.45
N SER A 618 -3.03 45.66 -0.84
CA SER A 618 -2.34 46.27 -2.01
C SER A 618 -1.01 45.71 -2.56
N SER A 619 -1.16 44.85 -3.58
CA SER A 619 -0.73 45.06 -4.99
C SER A 619 0.71 45.54 -5.36
N SER A 620 1.41 44.62 -6.04
CA SER A 620 2.24 44.83 -7.26
C SER A 620 3.44 45.81 -7.26
N GLN A 621 4.64 45.25 -7.40
CA GLN A 621 5.50 45.53 -8.57
C GLN A 621 6.55 44.44 -8.81
N SER A 622 6.95 44.29 -10.07
CA SER A 622 7.88 43.27 -10.58
C SER A 622 9.30 43.83 -10.78
N THR A 623 10.33 43.06 -10.43
CA THR A 623 11.65 43.10 -11.08
C THR A 623 12.32 41.72 -11.07
N ASN A 624 12.93 41.35 -12.19
CA ASN A 624 13.73 40.13 -12.36
C ASN A 624 15.08 40.20 -11.63
N GLU A 625 15.60 39.01 -11.29
CA GLU A 625 17.00 38.54 -11.12
C GLU A 625 16.98 37.50 -9.98
N GLY A 626 17.43 36.25 -10.13
CA GLY A 626 18.21 35.61 -11.18
C GLY A 626 19.18 34.62 -10.54
N PHE A 627 18.72 33.41 -10.21
CA PHE A 627 19.56 32.35 -9.62
C PHE A 627 19.39 31.02 -10.39
N PRO A 628 20.49 30.34 -10.76
CA PRO A 628 20.44 29.15 -11.59
C PRO A 628 20.11 27.88 -10.79
N MET A 629 19.19 27.08 -11.35
CA MET A 629 18.99 25.67 -11.01
C MET A 629 19.99 24.84 -11.82
N ASP A 630 20.88 24.11 -11.15
CA ASP A 630 21.53 22.90 -11.68
C ASP A 630 22.24 22.16 -10.54
N ILE A 631 21.74 20.97 -10.19
CA ILE A 631 22.49 19.77 -9.78
C ILE A 631 21.51 18.60 -9.94
N ILE A 632 21.65 17.91 -11.06
CA ILE A 632 20.93 16.68 -11.40
C ILE A 632 21.78 15.52 -10.89
N TRP A 633 21.21 14.65 -10.05
CA TRP A 633 21.81 13.35 -9.72
C TRP A 633 21.14 12.27 -10.55
N GLY A 634 21.86 11.77 -11.56
CA GLY A 634 21.40 10.71 -12.44
C GLY A 634 22.57 10.06 -13.17
N GLU A 635 23.29 9.16 -12.49
CA GLU A 635 24.31 8.32 -13.12
C GLU A 635 23.74 6.93 -13.42
N SER A 636 23.47 6.69 -14.70
CA SER A 636 23.13 5.39 -15.25
C SER A 636 24.40 4.63 -15.61
N LEU A 637 24.54 3.40 -15.09
CA LEU A 637 25.63 2.50 -15.45
C LEU A 637 25.36 1.81 -16.79
N THR A 638 26.10 2.18 -17.83
CA THR A 638 26.36 1.30 -19.00
C THR A 638 27.79 1.46 -19.46
N ALA A 639 28.56 0.38 -19.42
CA ALA A 639 29.87 0.31 -20.04
C ALA A 639 29.75 0.14 -21.57
N ASN A 640 30.78 0.55 -22.29
CA ASN A 640 31.22 -0.08 -23.54
C ASN A 640 32.71 0.22 -23.74
N ASP A 641 33.40 -0.74 -24.37
CA ASP A 641 34.85 -0.85 -24.41
C ASP A 641 35.48 -0.21 -25.67
N GLU A 642 36.82 -0.37 -25.73
CA GLU A 642 37.71 -0.39 -26.91
C GLU A 642 38.27 0.95 -27.46
N ASP A 643 39.62 0.96 -27.44
CA ASP A 643 40.59 1.52 -28.39
C ASP A 643 40.57 3.03 -28.77
N ASP A 644 41.69 3.74 -28.56
CA ASP A 644 42.84 3.59 -29.49
C ASP A 644 44.19 4.18 -28.98
N SER A 645 45.25 3.56 -29.51
CA SER A 645 46.69 3.86 -29.68
C SER A 645 47.47 5.07 -29.09
N ASP A 646 48.66 4.69 -28.59
CA ASP A 646 50.02 5.27 -28.74
C ASP A 646 50.51 6.57 -28.06
N GLY A 647 51.75 6.51 -27.53
CA GLY A 647 52.50 7.71 -27.11
C GLY A 647 53.67 7.54 -26.11
N SER A 648 54.78 6.93 -26.55
CA SER A 648 56.13 6.87 -25.91
C SER A 648 56.58 8.12 -25.07
N SER A 649 57.55 8.14 -24.14
CA SER A 649 58.56 7.18 -23.63
C SER A 649 59.41 7.79 -22.47
N LYS A 650 60.31 6.99 -21.85
CA LYS A 650 61.56 7.32 -21.09
C LYS A 650 61.59 7.13 -19.56
N SER A 651 61.92 5.89 -19.19
CA SER A 651 62.99 5.49 -18.26
C SER A 651 63.66 6.50 -17.31
N LYS A 652 63.77 6.09 -16.03
CA LYS A 652 65.06 5.82 -15.37
C LYS A 652 64.94 4.90 -14.14
N SER A 653 66.00 4.12 -13.93
CA SER A 653 66.23 3.26 -12.74
C SER A 653 66.96 4.08 -11.63
N ASN A 654 67.31 3.61 -10.41
CA ASN A 654 67.62 2.25 -9.95
C ASN A 654 67.76 2.17 -8.39
N LYS A 655 67.53 0.98 -7.81
CA LYS A 655 68.21 0.36 -6.62
C LYS A 655 68.53 1.16 -5.31
N LYS A 656 67.95 0.69 -4.19
CA LYS A 656 68.54 -0.14 -3.08
C LYS A 656 67.54 -0.15 -1.90
N LYS A 657 66.98 -1.25 -1.37
CA LYS A 657 67.39 -2.62 -0.97
C LYS A 657 68.03 -2.73 0.43
N ARG A 658 67.25 -3.34 1.36
CA ARG A 658 67.61 -3.92 2.68
C ARG A 658 68.05 -2.93 3.77
N ARG A 659 67.53 -3.05 4.99
CA ARG A 659 67.48 -4.30 5.78
C ARG A 659 66.10 -4.76 6.20
#